data_AF-A0A2G8KBP5-F1
#
_entry.id   AF-A0A2G8KBP5-F1
#
_cell.length_a   1.000
_cell.length_b   1.000
_cell.length_c   1.000
_cell.angle_alpha   90.00
_cell.angle_beta   90.00
_cell.angle_gamma   90.00
#
_symmetry.space_group_name_H-M   'P 1'
#
loop_
_entity.id
_entity.type
_entity.pdbx_description
1 polymer ?
#
loop_
_entity_poly.entity_id
_entity_poly.type
_entity_poly.pdbx_seq_one_letter_code
_entity_poly.pdbx_strand_id
1 'polypeptide(L)'
;MTTKAEQFSAKIRNLVDYQNKILYNVAPLPTGVDIANTLKYFIHTLRSILKGAPPDLPGGRHPSRKRVNFRLDDFPSLDYLGLFETLVCLVDIVPNIQYGQFAFGHAILQLFGVIIWFLEPETVDTIPYTVASTLAVFPLALQPDTIDLLAGTLLPICLSDVQHWDGETFSTMSMSSVILLVLQHTKNTKKNKELKARALNAQILECIMTYKEGVFRDILSAIAFGPATARAAGAQLLFHYWPTLVPTSNDNRDFKYCSWKPFLCQRSNCLSPVNNAAVKMCLDPAIAATYSKEPPPFYLCSVCSDHISREEQQFVTYDVLYPLERETRTCENKNCASSDRTATYTCFASDCVRQNGGVPISYCTECHQHIHPREVRQDHVVQSFPSDPWACDKETQIYLVEAIISLLKEARVEEVDPLMAAMEVTVEPESTDEYSQLPMESDGTDDEDAVDRDPRLLSRFGLWLLIEKCTPNRKTSDEVIGRLLSMLFQWFGFTATLTQDSIVLESLKKEYVTEWILKLLKTHFNVFASCLMPSPPEYGKVGGYWDTLCSRITELQEGLKKIFSMTPYNAITFEVWHEMMPVWMDAICTDIDEKDLPQLQEVLCKLFDIDISPLPFSTQKTFEFVACKFKETPAKTQEKALLWLQVRECLLKVCFTL
;
A
#
# COMPACT_ATOMS: atom_id res chain seq x y z
N MET A 1 17.79 -51.63 12.51
CA MET A 1 17.68 -50.75 11.33
C MET A 1 16.55 -49.80 11.61
N THR A 2 16.81 -48.50 11.79
CA THR A 2 15.75 -47.51 12.03
C THR A 2 14.93 -47.31 10.76
N THR A 3 13.61 -47.23 10.90
CA THR A 3 12.72 -47.00 9.76
C THR A 3 12.91 -45.58 9.21
N LYS A 4 12.56 -45.34 7.93
CA LYS A 4 12.65 -43.98 7.33
C LYS A 4 11.82 -42.95 8.14
N ALA A 5 10.68 -43.36 8.67
CA ALA A 5 9.84 -42.52 9.53
C ALA A 5 10.53 -42.16 10.85
N GLU A 6 11.17 -43.13 11.53
CA GLU A 6 11.94 -42.86 12.75
C GLU A 6 13.11 -41.89 12.52
N GLN A 7 13.80 -42.02 11.38
CA GLN A 7 14.88 -41.10 11.01
C GLN A 7 14.35 -39.69 10.75
N PHE A 8 13.21 -39.58 10.07
CA PHE A 8 12.54 -38.30 9.80
C PHE A 8 12.15 -37.59 11.11
N SER A 9 11.43 -38.27 12.01
CA SER A 9 11.04 -37.71 13.32
C SER A 9 12.24 -37.44 14.24
N ALA A 10 13.32 -38.24 14.15
CA ALA A 10 14.55 -37.95 14.89
C ALA A 10 15.23 -36.65 14.41
N LYS A 11 15.20 -36.38 13.10
CA LYS A 11 15.74 -35.13 12.53
C LYS A 11 14.89 -33.91 12.89
N ILE A 12 13.57 -34.06 13.00
CA ILE A 12 12.69 -32.98 13.51
C ILE A 12 13.06 -32.64 14.95
N ARG A 13 13.18 -33.66 15.82
CA ARG A 13 13.61 -33.45 17.21
C ARG A 13 14.99 -32.78 17.32
N ASN A 14 15.90 -33.05 16.39
CA ASN A 14 17.19 -32.37 16.34
C ASN A 14 17.06 -30.87 16.01
N LEU A 15 16.16 -30.50 15.09
CA LEU A 15 15.88 -29.09 14.80
C LEU A 15 15.29 -28.37 16.01
N VAL A 16 14.38 -29.02 16.75
CA VAL A 16 13.80 -28.49 17.99
C VAL A 16 14.88 -28.32 19.08
N ASP A 17 15.81 -29.27 19.21
CA ASP A 17 16.95 -29.16 20.13
C ASP A 17 17.86 -27.98 19.75
N TYR A 18 18.15 -27.78 18.46
CA TYR A 18 18.89 -26.61 17.99
C TYR A 18 18.19 -25.29 18.31
N GLN A 19 16.87 -25.23 18.07
CA GLN A 19 16.06 -24.07 18.41
C GLN A 19 16.14 -23.76 19.91
N ASN A 20 15.93 -24.75 20.77
CA ASN A 20 16.00 -24.59 22.22
C ASN A 20 17.38 -24.12 22.69
N LYS A 21 18.46 -24.66 22.11
CA LYS A 21 19.82 -24.23 22.42
C LYS A 21 20.06 -22.77 22.08
N ILE A 22 19.53 -22.29 20.95
CA ILE A 22 19.64 -20.88 20.57
C ILE A 22 18.80 -20.00 21.50
N LEU A 23 17.55 -20.37 21.76
CA LEU A 23 16.64 -19.57 22.60
C LEU A 23 17.10 -19.46 24.05
N TYR A 24 17.61 -20.54 24.62
CA TYR A 24 18.09 -20.59 26.02
C TYR A 24 19.60 -20.37 26.15
N ASN A 25 20.28 -20.05 25.05
CA ASN A 25 21.73 -19.81 25.00
C ASN A 25 22.56 -20.95 25.62
N VAL A 26 22.20 -22.21 25.31
CA VAL A 26 22.83 -23.42 25.86
C VAL A 26 23.97 -23.88 24.95
N ALA A 27 25.20 -23.88 25.47
CA ALA A 27 26.39 -24.30 24.73
C ALA A 27 26.47 -25.83 24.52
N PRO A 28 27.03 -26.31 23.40
CA PRO A 28 27.52 -25.53 22.26
C PRO A 28 26.38 -25.01 21.38
N LEU A 29 26.47 -23.73 21.00
CA LEU A 29 25.49 -23.11 20.11
C LEU A 29 25.65 -23.65 18.68
N PRO A 30 24.57 -24.11 18.04
CA PRO A 30 24.62 -24.56 16.66
C PRO A 30 24.85 -23.38 15.70
N THR A 31 25.60 -23.60 14.62
CA THR A 31 25.74 -22.60 13.56
C THR A 31 24.56 -22.68 12.58
N GLY A 32 24.28 -21.59 11.86
CA GLY A 32 23.27 -21.59 10.81
C GLY A 32 23.58 -22.60 9.70
N VAL A 33 24.86 -22.92 9.46
CA VAL A 33 25.26 -23.94 8.48
C VAL A 33 24.90 -25.35 8.97
N ASP A 34 25.06 -25.65 10.25
CA ASP A 34 24.71 -26.96 10.83
C ASP A 34 23.21 -27.22 10.73
N ILE A 35 22.40 -26.20 11.06
CA ILE A 35 20.95 -26.28 10.94
C ILE A 35 20.54 -26.37 9.47
N ALA A 36 21.12 -25.55 8.59
CA ALA A 36 20.88 -25.61 7.15
C ALA A 36 21.18 -27.00 6.55
N ASN A 37 22.24 -27.68 6.99
CA ASN A 37 22.56 -29.03 6.55
C ASN A 37 21.51 -30.06 6.99
N THR A 38 20.91 -29.87 8.17
CA THR A 38 19.78 -30.68 8.62
C THR A 38 18.53 -30.39 7.79
N LEU A 39 18.26 -29.12 7.44
CA LEU A 39 17.17 -28.75 6.54
C LEU A 39 17.34 -29.33 5.12
N LYS A 40 18.57 -29.33 4.60
CA LYS A 40 18.89 -29.93 3.28
C LYS A 40 18.53 -31.42 3.22
N TYR A 41 18.69 -32.16 4.32
CA TYR A 41 18.21 -33.55 4.37
C TYR A 41 16.71 -33.64 4.08
N PHE A 42 15.90 -32.78 4.68
CA PHE A 42 14.46 -32.72 4.41
C PHE A 42 14.17 -32.31 2.97
N ILE A 43 14.83 -31.26 2.45
CA ILE A 43 14.68 -30.81 1.06
C ILE A 43 14.96 -31.97 0.09
N HIS A 44 16.08 -32.67 0.25
CA HIS A 44 16.44 -33.80 -0.61
C HIS A 44 15.46 -34.97 -0.48
N THR A 45 15.02 -35.29 0.73
CA THR A 45 14.07 -36.37 1.00
C THR A 45 12.72 -36.08 0.36
N LEU A 46 12.16 -34.88 0.60
CA LEU A 46 10.88 -34.47 0.04
C LEU A 46 10.94 -34.36 -1.48
N ARG A 47 11.99 -33.75 -2.06
CA ARG A 47 12.19 -33.73 -3.51
C ARG A 47 12.25 -35.15 -4.09
N SER A 48 12.92 -36.09 -3.41
CA SER A 48 12.97 -37.49 -3.87
C SER A 48 11.62 -38.18 -3.84
N ILE A 49 10.77 -37.90 -2.84
CA ILE A 49 9.41 -38.42 -2.76
C ILE A 49 8.56 -37.80 -3.87
N LEU A 50 8.66 -36.49 -4.06
CA LEU A 50 7.91 -35.74 -5.06
C LEU A 50 8.20 -36.21 -6.50
N LYS A 51 9.47 -36.57 -6.79
CA LYS A 51 9.86 -37.17 -8.08
C LYS A 51 9.25 -38.55 -8.35
N GLY A 52 8.88 -39.28 -7.29
CA GLY A 52 8.23 -40.58 -7.37
C GLY A 52 6.71 -40.51 -7.36
N ALA A 53 6.12 -39.30 -7.36
CA ALA A 53 4.67 -39.13 -7.33
C ALA A 53 4.01 -39.72 -8.59
N PRO A 54 2.85 -40.38 -8.46
CA PRO A 54 2.09 -40.84 -9.62
C PRO A 54 1.63 -39.64 -10.46
N PRO A 55 1.52 -39.76 -11.80
CA PRO A 55 0.99 -38.70 -12.66
C PRO A 55 -0.50 -38.43 -12.36
N ASP A 56 -0.99 -37.25 -12.74
CA ASP A 56 -2.40 -36.92 -12.57
C ASP A 56 -3.33 -37.83 -13.36
N LEU A 57 -4.37 -38.36 -12.70
CA LEU A 57 -5.36 -39.21 -13.35
C LEU A 57 -6.29 -38.38 -14.26
N PRO A 58 -6.60 -38.84 -15.49
CA PRO A 58 -7.41 -38.09 -16.43
C PRO A 58 -8.88 -38.00 -15.97
N GLY A 59 -9.44 -36.78 -15.95
CA GLY A 59 -10.87 -36.55 -15.77
C GLY A 59 -11.36 -36.47 -14.31
N GLY A 60 -10.46 -36.44 -13.32
CA GLY A 60 -10.83 -36.17 -11.94
C GLY A 60 -11.30 -34.73 -11.75
N ARG A 61 -12.61 -34.48 -11.77
CA ARG A 61 -13.16 -33.30 -11.09
C ARG A 61 -12.91 -33.48 -9.60
N HIS A 62 -11.76 -33.02 -9.13
CA HIS A 62 -11.41 -33.08 -7.72
C HIS A 62 -12.41 -32.20 -6.94
N PRO A 63 -13.04 -32.74 -5.87
CA PRO A 63 -13.95 -31.96 -5.04
C PRO A 63 -13.21 -30.72 -4.53
N SER A 64 -13.89 -29.58 -4.52
CA SER A 64 -13.32 -28.23 -4.43
C SER A 64 -12.36 -27.99 -3.25
N ARG A 65 -12.47 -28.79 -2.18
CA ARG A 65 -11.61 -28.72 -0.98
C ARG A 65 -10.32 -29.56 -1.02
N LYS A 66 -10.14 -30.48 -1.98
CA LYS A 66 -8.96 -31.39 -2.04
C LYS A 66 -8.06 -31.10 -3.25
N ARG A 67 -8.11 -29.92 -3.88
CA ARG A 67 -7.42 -29.68 -5.17
C ARG A 67 -5.92 -29.42 -5.04
N VAL A 68 -5.49 -28.73 -3.98
CA VAL A 68 -4.07 -28.68 -3.60
C VAL A 68 -3.73 -29.98 -2.89
N ASN A 69 -2.72 -30.68 -3.40
CA ASN A 69 -2.20 -31.93 -2.82
C ASN A 69 -3.25 -33.06 -2.69
N PHE A 70 -4.11 -33.30 -3.68
CA PHE A 70 -4.99 -34.47 -3.67
C PHE A 70 -4.25 -35.82 -3.56
N ARG A 71 -2.93 -35.82 -3.85
CA ARG A 71 -2.04 -36.98 -3.75
C ARG A 71 -1.50 -37.21 -2.33
N LEU A 72 -2.00 -36.52 -1.31
CA LEU A 72 -1.57 -36.69 0.10
C LEU A 72 -1.63 -38.15 0.55
N ASP A 73 -2.68 -38.88 0.16
CA ASP A 73 -2.88 -40.29 0.49
C ASP A 73 -1.86 -41.23 -0.21
N ASP A 74 -1.23 -40.77 -1.30
CA ASP A 74 -0.23 -41.54 -2.06
C ASP A 74 1.19 -41.37 -1.51
N PHE A 75 1.42 -40.37 -0.66
CA PHE A 75 2.73 -40.10 -0.07
C PHE A 75 3.01 -40.97 1.16
N PRO A 76 4.30 -41.24 1.47
CA PRO A 76 4.66 -41.95 2.69
C PRO A 76 4.13 -41.23 3.94
N SER A 77 3.59 -41.98 4.90
CA SER A 77 3.09 -41.41 6.16
C SER A 77 4.25 -40.91 7.05
N LEU A 78 4.71 -39.70 6.80
CA LEU A 78 5.72 -38.96 7.56
C LEU A 78 5.07 -37.78 8.29
N ASP A 79 5.76 -37.26 9.30
CA ASP A 79 5.28 -36.13 10.12
C ASP A 79 5.51 -34.78 9.41
N TYR A 80 4.81 -34.57 8.29
CA TYR A 80 4.93 -33.35 7.48
C TYR A 80 4.44 -32.10 8.22
N LEU A 81 3.36 -32.22 8.99
CA LEU A 81 2.83 -31.14 9.81
C LEU A 81 3.81 -30.75 10.91
N GLY A 82 4.36 -31.71 11.67
CA GLY A 82 5.37 -31.41 12.69
C GLY A 82 6.64 -30.78 12.11
N LEU A 83 7.04 -31.16 10.89
CA LEU A 83 8.13 -30.48 10.18
C LEU A 83 7.77 -29.03 9.83
N PHE A 84 6.55 -28.78 9.36
CA PHE A 84 6.07 -27.43 9.05
C PHE A 84 6.01 -26.55 10.30
N GLU A 85 5.42 -27.02 11.39
CA GLU A 85 5.35 -26.29 12.67
C GLU A 85 6.76 -25.95 13.21
N THR A 86 7.68 -26.91 13.11
CA THR A 86 9.09 -26.68 13.44
C THR A 86 9.71 -25.63 12.51
N LEU A 87 9.40 -25.67 11.21
CA LEU A 87 9.93 -24.70 10.25
C LEU A 87 9.46 -23.27 10.53
N VAL A 88 8.18 -23.08 10.87
CA VAL A 88 7.63 -21.78 11.30
C VAL A 88 8.39 -21.27 12.52
N CYS A 89 8.56 -22.12 13.52
CA CYS A 89 9.35 -21.82 14.73
C CYS A 89 10.82 -21.43 14.45
N LEU A 90 11.42 -21.99 13.40
CA LEU A 90 12.79 -21.69 13.01
C LEU A 90 12.97 -20.32 12.33
N VAL A 91 11.90 -19.71 11.81
CA VAL A 91 11.95 -18.37 11.18
C VAL A 91 12.41 -17.32 12.20
N ASP A 92 11.81 -17.33 13.40
CA ASP A 92 12.04 -16.32 14.42
C ASP A 92 13.44 -16.34 15.03
N ILE A 93 14.15 -17.48 14.92
CA ILE A 93 15.49 -17.62 15.48
C ILE A 93 16.61 -17.25 14.51
N VAL A 94 16.32 -17.02 13.22
CA VAL A 94 17.33 -16.65 12.21
C VAL A 94 18.19 -15.45 12.64
N PRO A 95 17.63 -14.36 13.20
CA PRO A 95 18.43 -13.20 13.63
C PRO A 95 19.37 -13.50 14.78
N ASN A 96 19.03 -14.51 15.61
CA ASN A 96 19.80 -14.88 16.80
C ASN A 96 21.03 -15.74 16.47
N ILE A 97 21.19 -16.17 15.21
CA ILE A 97 22.34 -16.96 14.77
C ILE A 97 23.53 -16.05 14.47
N GLN A 98 24.69 -16.34 15.05
CA GLN A 98 25.90 -15.54 14.82
C GLN A 98 26.57 -15.80 13.47
N TYR A 99 26.59 -17.05 12.99
CA TYR A 99 27.28 -17.45 11.76
C TYR A 99 26.38 -18.30 10.85
N GLY A 100 26.33 -17.96 9.56
CA GLY A 100 25.60 -18.74 8.55
C GLY A 100 24.11 -18.41 8.40
N GLN A 101 23.66 -17.22 8.82
CA GLN A 101 22.27 -16.76 8.70
C GLN A 101 21.72 -16.89 7.27
N PHE A 102 22.50 -16.48 6.25
CA PHE A 102 22.08 -16.60 4.85
C PHE A 102 21.81 -18.04 4.43
N ALA A 103 22.73 -18.96 4.73
CA ALA A 103 22.58 -20.37 4.38
C ALA A 103 21.39 -21.02 5.09
N PHE A 104 21.14 -20.61 6.34
CA PHE A 104 19.99 -21.06 7.12
C PHE A 104 18.67 -20.53 6.56
N GLY A 105 18.54 -19.22 6.38
CA GLY A 105 17.34 -18.60 5.82
C GLY A 105 17.03 -19.11 4.40
N HIS A 106 18.04 -19.25 3.54
CA HIS A 106 17.86 -19.84 2.22
C HIS A 106 17.36 -21.29 2.27
N ALA A 107 17.88 -22.11 3.20
CA ALA A 107 17.39 -23.48 3.38
C ALA A 107 15.94 -23.52 3.90
N ILE A 108 15.54 -22.56 4.75
CA ILE A 108 14.14 -22.41 5.18
C ILE A 108 13.23 -22.10 3.97
N LEU A 109 13.58 -21.10 3.16
CA LEU A 109 12.81 -20.72 1.96
C LEU A 109 12.67 -21.90 0.99
N GLN A 110 13.77 -22.60 0.70
CA GLN A 110 13.74 -23.78 -0.15
C GLN A 110 12.86 -24.90 0.40
N LEU A 111 12.81 -25.07 1.73
CA LEU A 111 11.97 -26.08 2.35
C LEU A 111 10.49 -25.70 2.27
N PHE A 112 10.12 -24.42 2.46
CA PHE A 112 8.75 -23.95 2.24
C PHE A 112 8.25 -24.24 0.81
N GLY A 113 9.09 -24.01 -0.20
CA GLY A 113 8.73 -24.29 -1.60
C GLY A 113 8.55 -25.77 -1.94
N VAL A 114 9.02 -26.70 -1.09
CA VAL A 114 8.87 -28.15 -1.31
C VAL A 114 7.83 -28.77 -0.38
N ILE A 115 7.78 -28.34 0.88
CA ILE A 115 6.85 -28.89 1.89
C ILE A 115 5.40 -28.56 1.57
N ILE A 116 5.14 -27.47 0.83
CA ILE A 116 3.82 -27.09 0.36
C ILE A 116 3.07 -28.25 -0.32
N TRP A 117 3.78 -29.17 -0.98
CA TRP A 117 3.19 -30.33 -1.68
C TRP A 117 2.71 -31.48 -0.77
N PHE A 118 3.03 -31.41 0.52
CA PHE A 118 2.81 -32.47 1.51
C PHE A 118 1.91 -32.04 2.67
N LEU A 119 1.28 -30.87 2.55
CA LEU A 119 0.46 -30.27 3.60
C LEU A 119 -1.02 -30.24 3.22
N GLU A 120 -1.88 -30.23 4.24
CA GLU A 120 -3.31 -30.04 4.04
C GLU A 120 -3.60 -28.61 3.53
N PRO A 121 -4.65 -28.42 2.70
CA PRO A 121 -4.98 -27.13 2.11
C PRO A 121 -5.07 -25.96 3.11
N GLU A 122 -5.65 -26.20 4.28
CA GLU A 122 -5.78 -25.20 5.34
C GLU A 122 -4.42 -24.71 5.85
N THR A 123 -3.42 -25.59 5.86
CA THR A 123 -2.05 -25.25 6.25
C THR A 123 -1.34 -24.52 5.10
N VAL A 124 -1.53 -25.01 3.86
CA VAL A 124 -0.96 -24.39 2.65
C VAL A 124 -1.37 -22.92 2.52
N ASP A 125 -2.63 -22.61 2.83
CA ASP A 125 -3.16 -21.25 2.76
C ASP A 125 -2.39 -20.24 3.62
N THR A 126 -1.74 -20.70 4.70
CA THR A 126 -0.98 -19.84 5.63
C THR A 126 0.44 -19.53 5.16
N ILE A 127 1.00 -20.36 4.26
CA ILE A 127 2.40 -20.30 3.85
C ILE A 127 2.78 -18.98 3.19
N PRO A 128 1.98 -18.40 2.26
CA PRO A 128 2.33 -17.11 1.64
C PRO A 128 2.54 -16.00 2.68
N TYR A 129 1.69 -15.93 3.71
CA TYR A 129 1.84 -14.96 4.78
C TYR A 129 3.09 -15.21 5.62
N THR A 130 3.32 -16.48 6.03
CA THR A 130 4.52 -16.85 6.78
C THR A 130 5.80 -16.51 6.01
N VAL A 131 5.87 -16.84 4.73
CA VAL A 131 7.02 -16.53 3.88
C VAL A 131 7.17 -15.02 3.67
N ALA A 132 6.08 -14.26 3.50
CA ALA A 132 6.16 -12.80 3.43
C ALA A 132 6.73 -12.19 4.73
N SER A 133 6.39 -12.74 5.90
CA SER A 133 6.91 -12.27 7.18
C SER A 133 8.42 -12.45 7.33
N THR A 134 9.04 -13.39 6.60
CA THR A 134 10.50 -13.54 6.60
C THR A 134 11.22 -12.31 6.06
N LEU A 135 10.57 -11.46 5.26
CA LEU A 135 11.15 -10.18 4.81
C LEU A 135 11.48 -9.23 5.97
N ALA A 136 10.79 -9.36 7.10
CA ALA A 136 11.04 -8.55 8.30
C ALA A 136 12.21 -9.09 9.16
N VAL A 137 12.55 -10.37 9.00
CA VAL A 137 13.42 -11.12 9.92
C VAL A 137 14.73 -11.57 9.25
N PHE A 138 14.69 -11.93 7.97
CA PHE A 138 15.82 -12.50 7.25
C PHE A 138 16.79 -11.42 6.72
N PRO A 139 18.06 -11.77 6.46
CA PRO A 139 19.00 -10.88 5.81
C PRO A 139 18.47 -10.32 4.48
N LEU A 140 18.72 -9.03 4.20
CA LEU A 140 18.28 -8.34 2.97
C LEU A 140 18.72 -9.05 1.67
N ALA A 141 19.81 -9.82 1.72
CA ALA A 141 20.30 -10.60 0.59
C ALA A 141 19.31 -11.69 0.11
N LEU A 142 18.41 -12.17 0.99
CA LEU A 142 17.40 -13.20 0.70
C LEU A 142 16.06 -12.63 0.22
N GLN A 143 15.91 -11.30 0.13
CA GLN A 143 14.66 -10.70 -0.34
C GLN A 143 14.28 -11.15 -1.75
N PRO A 144 15.19 -11.19 -2.75
CA PRO A 144 14.85 -11.70 -4.07
C PRO A 144 14.36 -13.15 -4.02
N ASP A 145 15.05 -14.02 -3.26
CA ASP A 145 14.65 -15.43 -3.12
C ASP A 145 13.27 -15.58 -2.45
N THR A 146 12.96 -14.72 -1.49
CA THR A 146 11.66 -14.71 -0.81
C THR A 146 10.54 -14.30 -1.78
N ILE A 147 10.78 -13.24 -2.56
CA ILE A 147 9.82 -12.72 -3.55
C ILE A 147 9.65 -13.70 -4.72
N ASP A 148 10.73 -14.30 -5.21
CA ASP A 148 10.68 -15.32 -6.25
C ASP A 148 9.94 -16.58 -5.78
N LEU A 149 10.11 -16.99 -4.52
CA LEU A 149 9.34 -18.08 -3.93
C LEU A 149 7.84 -17.72 -3.83
N LEU A 150 7.52 -16.51 -3.36
CA LEU A 150 6.14 -16.04 -3.27
C LEU A 150 5.48 -15.97 -4.67
N ALA A 151 6.05 -15.19 -5.58
CA ALA A 151 5.47 -14.93 -6.90
C ALA A 151 5.58 -16.12 -7.85
N GLY A 152 6.63 -16.94 -7.73
CA GLY A 152 6.94 -18.04 -8.64
C GLY A 152 6.53 -19.42 -8.15
N THR A 153 6.00 -19.56 -6.93
CA THR A 153 5.60 -20.87 -6.41
C THR A 153 4.37 -20.76 -5.54
N LEU A 154 4.44 -20.01 -4.45
CA LEU A 154 3.40 -20.04 -3.42
C LEU A 154 2.09 -19.40 -3.88
N LEU A 155 2.13 -18.17 -4.39
CA LEU A 155 0.93 -17.45 -4.84
C LEU A 155 0.25 -18.13 -6.03
N PRO A 156 0.97 -18.59 -7.08
CA PRO A 156 0.36 -19.38 -8.14
C PRO A 156 -0.40 -20.60 -7.59
N ILE A 157 0.21 -21.38 -6.69
CA ILE A 157 -0.42 -22.59 -6.13
C ILE A 157 -1.62 -22.24 -5.22
N CYS A 158 -1.49 -21.22 -4.36
CA CYS A 158 -2.50 -20.90 -3.35
C CYS A 158 -3.66 -20.07 -3.91
N LEU A 159 -3.45 -19.31 -5.00
CA LEU A 159 -4.47 -18.41 -5.56
C LEU A 159 -5.09 -18.92 -6.87
N SER A 160 -4.40 -19.75 -7.67
CA SER A 160 -4.99 -20.32 -8.90
C SER A 160 -6.28 -21.08 -8.63
N ASP A 161 -6.34 -21.74 -7.48
CA ASP A 161 -7.41 -22.66 -7.13
C ASP A 161 -8.64 -21.96 -6.53
N VAL A 162 -8.52 -20.67 -6.18
CA VAL A 162 -9.62 -19.87 -5.61
C VAL A 162 -10.52 -19.26 -6.69
N GLN A 163 -10.11 -19.26 -7.96
CA GLN A 163 -10.91 -18.74 -9.08
C GLN A 163 -12.26 -19.48 -9.27
N HIS A 164 -12.42 -20.66 -8.66
CA HIS A 164 -13.61 -21.51 -8.80
C HIS A 164 -14.32 -21.82 -7.47
N TRP A 165 -14.01 -21.06 -6.39
CA TRP A 165 -14.58 -21.25 -5.06
C TRP A 165 -15.23 -19.96 -4.56
N ASP A 166 -16.51 -20.03 -4.19
CA ASP A 166 -17.31 -18.86 -3.75
C ASP A 166 -16.97 -18.35 -2.33
N GLY A 167 -16.03 -18.99 -1.62
CA GLY A 167 -15.65 -18.61 -0.25
C GLY A 167 -14.29 -17.93 -0.15
N GLU A 168 -14.11 -17.10 0.87
CA GLU A 168 -12.81 -16.49 1.17
C GLU A 168 -11.87 -17.53 1.78
N THR A 169 -10.67 -17.69 1.21
CA THR A 169 -9.58 -18.49 1.81
C THR A 169 -8.67 -17.58 2.61
N PHE A 170 -7.94 -18.14 3.59
CA PHE A 170 -6.97 -17.35 4.36
C PHE A 170 -5.90 -16.75 3.43
N SER A 171 -5.51 -17.48 2.37
CA SER A 171 -4.65 -16.94 1.32
C SER A 171 -5.22 -15.67 0.67
N THR A 172 -6.48 -15.67 0.22
CA THR A 172 -7.07 -14.44 -0.36
C THR A 172 -7.19 -13.28 0.62
N MET A 173 -7.54 -13.56 1.89
CA MET A 173 -7.76 -12.54 2.92
C MET A 173 -6.44 -11.92 3.42
N SER A 174 -5.36 -12.72 3.47
CA SER A 174 -4.06 -12.27 3.94
C SER A 174 -3.27 -11.45 2.91
N MET A 175 -3.73 -11.32 1.67
CA MET A 175 -3.01 -10.61 0.61
C MET A 175 -2.75 -9.13 0.93
N SER A 176 -3.65 -8.45 1.65
CA SER A 176 -3.42 -7.09 2.16
C SER A 176 -2.19 -7.02 3.07
N SER A 177 -2.00 -8.03 3.92
CA SER A 177 -0.84 -8.12 4.82
C SER A 177 0.43 -8.54 4.07
N VAL A 178 0.33 -9.45 3.10
CA VAL A 178 1.46 -9.83 2.24
C VAL A 178 1.96 -8.62 1.45
N ILE A 179 1.06 -7.87 0.82
CA ILE A 179 1.38 -6.63 0.12
C ILE A 179 2.03 -5.64 1.08
N LEU A 180 1.45 -5.42 2.26
CA LEU A 180 2.01 -4.53 3.27
C LEU A 180 3.45 -4.91 3.67
N LEU A 181 3.70 -6.19 3.98
CA LEU A 181 5.02 -6.69 4.37
C LEU A 181 6.05 -6.50 3.25
N VAL A 182 5.67 -6.80 2.01
CA VAL A 182 6.51 -6.59 0.84
C VAL A 182 6.86 -5.12 0.70
N LEU A 183 5.86 -4.24 0.60
CA LEU A 183 6.06 -2.80 0.43
C LEU A 183 6.87 -2.16 1.58
N GLN A 184 6.71 -2.66 2.81
CA GLN A 184 7.43 -2.15 3.97
C GLN A 184 8.91 -2.59 3.99
N HIS A 185 9.19 -3.84 3.65
CA HIS A 185 10.50 -4.45 3.91
C HIS A 185 11.40 -4.52 2.68
N THR A 186 10.87 -4.41 1.46
CA THR A 186 11.71 -4.23 0.25
C THR A 186 12.24 -2.80 0.22
N LYS A 187 13.25 -2.50 1.03
CA LYS A 187 13.95 -1.21 1.05
C LYS A 187 15.42 -1.39 0.71
N ASN A 188 16.01 -0.38 0.11
CA ASN A 188 17.46 -0.26 0.08
C ASN A 188 17.90 1.20 -0.04
N THR A 189 18.91 1.58 0.76
CA THR A 189 19.42 2.96 0.86
C THR A 189 20.33 3.38 -0.29
N LYS A 190 20.62 2.51 -1.26
CA LYS A 190 21.46 2.82 -2.43
C LYS A 190 20.60 2.93 -3.70
N LYS A 191 20.73 4.02 -4.47
CA LYS A 191 19.96 4.35 -5.70
C LYS A 191 19.82 3.16 -6.69
N ASN A 192 20.91 2.43 -6.98
CA ASN A 192 20.87 1.25 -7.88
C ASN A 192 20.09 0.04 -7.31
N LYS A 193 19.86 0.00 -6.00
CA LYS A 193 19.11 -1.06 -5.31
C LYS A 193 17.64 -0.67 -5.07
N GLU A 194 17.31 0.61 -5.15
CA GLU A 194 15.94 1.09 -5.07
C GLU A 194 15.10 0.68 -6.28
N LEU A 195 15.66 0.76 -7.50
CA LEU A 195 15.02 0.21 -8.70
C LEU A 195 14.72 -1.29 -8.55
N LYS A 196 15.64 -2.02 -7.90
CA LYS A 196 15.45 -3.45 -7.63
C LYS A 196 14.29 -3.69 -6.65
N ALA A 197 14.17 -2.90 -5.59
CA ALA A 197 13.05 -2.99 -4.66
C ALA A 197 11.71 -2.70 -5.34
N ARG A 198 11.64 -1.68 -6.20
CA ARG A 198 10.43 -1.36 -6.99
C ARG A 198 10.02 -2.49 -7.93
N ALA A 199 11.00 -3.16 -8.56
CA ALA A 199 10.74 -4.34 -9.37
C ALA A 199 10.16 -5.50 -8.56
N LEU A 200 10.67 -5.76 -7.35
CA LEU A 200 10.12 -6.79 -6.45
C LEU A 200 8.68 -6.49 -6.04
N ASN A 201 8.36 -5.22 -5.77
CA ASN A 201 7.00 -4.78 -5.48
C ASN A 201 6.04 -5.01 -6.66
N ALA A 202 6.47 -4.66 -7.87
CA ALA A 202 5.71 -4.89 -9.09
C ALA A 202 5.46 -6.38 -9.32
N GLN A 203 6.50 -7.22 -9.16
CA GLN A 203 6.43 -8.68 -9.35
C GLN A 203 5.35 -9.33 -8.46
N ILE A 204 5.32 -8.99 -7.16
CA ILE A 204 4.30 -9.52 -6.24
C ILE A 204 2.92 -9.02 -6.63
N LEU A 205 2.78 -7.72 -6.90
CA LEU A 205 1.47 -7.14 -7.16
C LEU A 205 0.85 -7.66 -8.45
N GLU A 206 1.62 -7.75 -9.53
CA GLU A 206 1.17 -8.33 -10.81
C GLU A 206 0.85 -9.82 -10.67
N CYS A 207 1.60 -10.57 -9.85
CA CYS A 207 1.28 -11.96 -9.53
C CYS A 207 -0.08 -12.06 -8.81
N ILE A 208 -0.35 -11.24 -7.80
CA ILE A 208 -1.65 -11.24 -7.10
C ILE A 208 -2.78 -10.83 -8.05
N MET A 209 -2.59 -9.79 -8.86
CA MET A 209 -3.59 -9.32 -9.85
C MET A 209 -3.91 -10.36 -10.92
N THR A 210 -3.02 -11.32 -11.16
CA THR A 210 -3.25 -12.45 -12.07
C THR A 210 -4.32 -13.42 -11.54
N TYR A 211 -4.42 -13.58 -10.22
CA TYR A 211 -5.29 -14.60 -9.62
C TYR A 211 -6.47 -14.06 -8.81
N LYS A 212 -6.35 -12.86 -8.24
CA LYS A 212 -7.33 -12.26 -7.33
C LYS A 212 -7.92 -10.99 -7.95
N GLU A 213 -9.24 -10.85 -7.93
CA GLU A 213 -9.91 -9.60 -8.29
C GLU A 213 -9.87 -8.57 -7.15
N GLY A 214 -10.02 -7.29 -7.48
CA GLY A 214 -10.20 -6.24 -6.47
C GLY A 214 -8.95 -5.92 -5.65
N VAL A 215 -7.76 -6.17 -6.21
CA VAL A 215 -6.47 -5.94 -5.53
C VAL A 215 -6.28 -4.48 -5.10
N PHE A 216 -6.98 -3.54 -5.75
CA PHE A 216 -7.03 -2.14 -5.29
C PHE A 216 -7.42 -2.03 -3.80
N ARG A 217 -8.28 -2.91 -3.28
CA ARG A 217 -8.70 -2.94 -1.86
C ARG A 217 -7.54 -3.29 -0.94
N ASP A 218 -6.74 -4.27 -1.34
CA ASP A 218 -5.56 -4.70 -0.59
C ASP A 218 -4.50 -3.59 -0.56
N ILE A 219 -4.30 -2.90 -1.69
CA ILE A 219 -3.39 -1.75 -1.77
C ILE A 219 -3.91 -0.58 -0.91
N LEU A 220 -5.21 -0.26 -0.98
CA LEU A 220 -5.82 0.78 -0.14
C LEU A 220 -5.64 0.46 1.35
N SER A 221 -5.81 -0.80 1.76
CA SER A 221 -5.54 -1.23 3.14
C SER A 221 -4.06 -0.98 3.53
N ALA A 222 -3.11 -1.32 2.65
CA ALA A 222 -1.69 -1.07 2.89
C ALA A 222 -1.36 0.44 2.98
N ILE A 223 -2.01 1.29 2.18
CA ILE A 223 -1.86 2.76 2.25
C ILE A 223 -2.48 3.32 3.53
N ALA A 224 -3.67 2.84 3.90
CA ALA A 224 -4.43 3.28 5.07
C ALA A 224 -3.67 3.01 6.37
N PHE A 225 -3.24 1.77 6.59
CA PHE A 225 -2.75 1.30 7.89
C PHE A 225 -1.24 0.98 7.91
N GLY A 226 -0.57 1.00 6.76
CA GLY A 226 0.87 0.76 6.69
C GLY A 226 1.71 1.94 7.15
N PRO A 227 3.00 1.74 7.46
CA PRO A 227 3.93 2.83 7.74
C PRO A 227 4.20 3.68 6.49
N ALA A 228 4.73 4.89 6.68
CA ALA A 228 4.95 5.89 5.62
C ALA A 228 5.65 5.33 4.37
N THR A 229 6.62 4.44 4.55
CA THR A 229 7.34 3.84 3.44
C THR A 229 6.51 2.85 2.62
N ALA A 230 5.68 2.04 3.29
CA ALA A 230 4.78 1.12 2.59
C ALA A 230 3.67 1.91 1.89
N ARG A 231 3.19 2.97 2.54
CA ARG A 231 2.22 3.92 1.98
C ARG A 231 2.73 4.60 0.71
N ALA A 232 3.99 5.05 0.72
CA ALA A 232 4.63 5.66 -0.44
C ALA A 232 4.66 4.69 -1.64
N ALA A 233 5.18 3.48 -1.43
CA ALA A 233 5.26 2.46 -2.47
C ALA A 233 3.86 2.01 -2.95
N GLY A 234 2.91 1.84 -2.01
CA GLY A 234 1.53 1.47 -2.32
C GLY A 234 0.81 2.53 -3.16
N ALA A 235 0.96 3.81 -2.82
CA ALA A 235 0.40 4.91 -3.60
C ALA A 235 0.98 4.96 -5.02
N GLN A 236 2.30 4.82 -5.17
CA GLN A 236 2.93 4.79 -6.49
C GLN A 236 2.39 3.64 -7.37
N LEU A 237 2.22 2.45 -6.80
CA LEU A 237 1.68 1.30 -7.55
C LEU A 237 0.19 1.46 -7.86
N LEU A 238 -0.62 1.97 -6.92
CA LEU A 238 -2.04 2.22 -7.14
C LEU A 238 -2.26 3.15 -8.33
N PHE A 239 -1.51 4.26 -8.38
CA PHE A 239 -1.63 5.23 -9.47
C PHE A 239 -0.95 4.78 -10.77
N HIS A 240 -0.03 3.82 -10.70
CA HIS A 240 0.54 3.17 -11.87
C HIS A 240 -0.48 2.28 -12.59
N TYR A 241 -1.08 1.33 -11.88
CA TYR A 241 -2.02 0.34 -12.45
C TYR A 241 -3.43 0.88 -12.66
N TRP A 242 -3.81 1.97 -11.97
CA TRP A 242 -5.08 2.67 -12.20
C TRP A 242 -4.83 4.12 -12.64
N PRO A 243 -4.35 4.34 -13.88
CA PRO A 243 -3.94 5.67 -14.34
C PRO A 243 -5.10 6.67 -14.50
N THR A 244 -6.35 6.20 -14.43
CA THR A 244 -7.58 7.03 -14.38
C THR A 244 -7.79 7.72 -13.04
N LEU A 245 -7.01 7.37 -12.01
CA LEU A 245 -7.01 8.09 -10.73
C LEU A 245 -6.22 9.40 -10.79
N VAL A 246 -5.34 9.56 -11.78
CA VAL A 246 -4.61 10.82 -11.99
C VAL A 246 -5.51 11.77 -12.78
N PRO A 247 -5.74 13.00 -12.31
CA PRO A 247 -6.51 14.01 -13.04
C PRO A 247 -5.95 14.27 -14.44
N THR A 248 -6.84 14.52 -15.42
CA THR A 248 -6.47 14.67 -16.84
C THR A 248 -5.58 15.88 -17.13
N SER A 249 -5.57 16.88 -16.26
CA SER A 249 -4.71 18.06 -16.37
C SER A 249 -3.24 17.78 -16.01
N ASN A 250 -2.95 16.61 -15.41
CA ASN A 250 -1.57 16.20 -15.10
C ASN A 250 -1.13 15.02 -15.99
N ASP A 251 -0.34 15.34 -17.01
CA ASP A 251 0.28 14.36 -17.91
C ASP A 251 1.64 13.85 -17.41
N ASN A 252 2.26 14.56 -16.46
CA ASN A 252 3.53 14.13 -15.87
C ASN A 252 3.28 13.09 -14.76
N ARG A 253 3.48 11.83 -15.12
CA ARG A 253 3.60 10.74 -14.14
C ARG A 253 4.94 10.88 -13.43
N ASP A 254 5.02 11.72 -12.41
CA ASP A 254 6.25 11.86 -11.60
C ASP A 254 6.49 10.65 -10.67
N PHE A 255 6.15 9.43 -11.10
CA PHE A 255 6.39 8.20 -10.35
C PHE A 255 7.10 7.19 -11.26
N LYS A 256 8.25 6.67 -10.78
CA LYS A 256 9.14 5.78 -11.54
C LYS A 256 8.77 4.32 -11.28
N TYR A 257 8.09 3.67 -12.23
CA TYR A 257 7.90 2.22 -12.25
C TYR A 257 9.18 1.49 -12.65
N CYS A 258 9.40 0.28 -12.12
CA CYS A 258 10.52 -0.58 -12.50
C CYS A 258 9.99 -1.97 -12.83
N SER A 259 10.19 -2.41 -14.08
CA SER A 259 9.80 -3.74 -14.56
C SER A 259 10.60 -4.84 -13.86
N TRP A 260 9.93 -5.96 -13.54
CA TRP A 260 10.55 -7.17 -13.02
C TRP A 260 11.03 -8.07 -14.18
N LYS A 261 11.84 -9.09 -13.88
CA LYS A 261 12.42 -9.95 -14.93
C LYS A 261 11.56 -11.20 -15.13
N PRO A 262 11.17 -11.54 -16.37
CA PRO A 262 10.41 -12.77 -16.64
C PRO A 262 11.14 -14.02 -16.14
N PHE A 263 10.36 -15.01 -15.69
CA PHE A 263 10.89 -16.35 -15.40
C PHE A 263 11.50 -16.97 -16.66
N LEU A 264 12.53 -17.78 -16.48
CA LEU A 264 13.21 -18.46 -17.59
C LEU A 264 12.81 -19.93 -17.66
N CYS A 265 12.89 -20.51 -18.86
CA CYS A 265 12.65 -21.92 -19.10
C CYS A 265 13.62 -22.78 -18.28
N GLN A 266 13.07 -23.71 -17.52
CA GLN A 266 13.81 -24.59 -16.60
C GLN A 266 14.13 -25.96 -17.21
N ARG A 267 13.72 -26.22 -18.46
CA ARG A 267 13.98 -27.51 -19.11
C ARG A 267 15.49 -27.72 -19.27
N SER A 268 16.00 -28.84 -18.77
CA SER A 268 17.45 -29.12 -18.74
C SER A 268 18.12 -29.08 -20.13
N ASN A 269 17.37 -29.42 -21.18
CA ASN A 269 17.84 -29.45 -22.58
C ASN A 269 17.17 -28.36 -23.45
N CYS A 270 16.92 -27.17 -22.89
CA CYS A 270 16.36 -26.06 -23.66
C CYS A 270 17.34 -25.60 -24.77
N LEU A 271 16.87 -25.59 -26.02
CA LEU A 271 17.67 -25.21 -27.20
C LEU A 271 17.48 -23.73 -27.62
N SER A 272 16.79 -22.93 -26.81
CA SER A 272 16.49 -21.52 -27.10
C SER A 272 17.40 -20.60 -26.25
N PRO A 273 18.63 -20.27 -26.67
CA PRO A 273 19.58 -19.55 -25.80
C PRO A 273 19.30 -18.04 -25.64
N VAL A 274 18.52 -17.42 -26.53
CA VAL A 274 18.30 -15.95 -26.55
C VAL A 274 16.90 -15.55 -26.11
N ASN A 275 15.89 -16.38 -26.34
CA ASN A 275 14.49 -16.12 -25.97
C ASN A 275 13.91 -17.34 -25.25
N ASN A 276 14.38 -17.57 -24.02
CA ASN A 276 13.93 -18.64 -23.15
C ASN A 276 12.96 -18.17 -22.06
N ALA A 277 12.34 -17.00 -22.21
CA ALA A 277 11.36 -16.56 -21.24
C ALA A 277 10.19 -17.55 -21.19
N ALA A 278 9.74 -17.86 -19.97
CA ALA A 278 8.68 -18.81 -19.72
C ALA A 278 7.33 -18.17 -20.03
N VAL A 279 6.51 -18.90 -20.80
CA VAL A 279 5.13 -18.52 -21.14
C VAL A 279 4.12 -19.51 -20.58
N LYS A 280 4.59 -20.66 -20.12
CA LYS A 280 3.78 -21.72 -19.51
C LYS A 280 4.44 -22.21 -18.23
N MET A 281 3.63 -22.59 -17.25
CA MET A 281 4.06 -23.34 -16.08
C MET A 281 3.26 -24.63 -15.94
N CYS A 282 3.92 -25.69 -15.48
CA CYS A 282 3.30 -26.97 -15.18
C CYS A 282 3.43 -27.26 -13.68
N LEU A 283 2.33 -27.67 -13.06
CA LEU A 283 2.29 -27.98 -11.63
C LEU A 283 2.50 -29.48 -11.35
N ASP A 284 2.52 -30.36 -12.36
CA ASP A 284 2.65 -31.80 -12.15
C ASP A 284 4.09 -32.19 -11.73
N PRO A 285 4.27 -32.73 -10.50
CA PRO A 285 5.53 -33.29 -10.02
C PRO A 285 6.20 -34.30 -10.95
N ALA A 286 5.43 -35.18 -11.61
CA ALA A 286 5.97 -36.26 -12.43
C ALA A 286 6.60 -35.72 -13.72
N ILE A 287 5.93 -34.75 -14.35
CA ILE A 287 6.43 -34.07 -15.55
C ILE A 287 7.64 -33.21 -15.19
N ALA A 288 7.56 -32.42 -14.11
CA ALA A 288 8.70 -31.63 -13.63
C ALA A 288 9.93 -32.50 -13.35
N ALA A 289 9.74 -33.65 -12.69
CA ALA A 289 10.81 -34.60 -12.38
C ALA A 289 11.50 -35.19 -13.63
N THR A 290 10.74 -35.37 -14.71
CA THR A 290 11.22 -35.97 -15.96
C THR A 290 12.06 -34.98 -16.77
N TYR A 291 11.65 -33.70 -16.83
CA TYR A 291 12.23 -32.71 -17.72
C TYR A 291 13.08 -31.62 -17.02
N SER A 292 13.01 -31.51 -15.69
CA SER A 292 13.68 -30.50 -14.85
C SER A 292 14.43 -31.11 -13.67
N LYS A 293 15.33 -30.32 -13.08
CA LYS A 293 15.96 -30.60 -11.79
C LYS A 293 15.24 -29.90 -10.62
N GLU A 294 14.46 -28.88 -10.92
CA GLU A 294 13.70 -28.10 -9.95
C GLU A 294 12.33 -28.73 -9.68
N PRO A 295 11.79 -28.58 -8.45
CA PRO A 295 10.42 -28.97 -8.14
C PRO A 295 9.42 -28.09 -8.90
N PRO A 296 8.13 -28.49 -9.00
CA PRO A 296 7.11 -27.62 -9.55
C PRO A 296 6.91 -26.34 -8.71
N PRO A 297 6.49 -25.21 -9.31
CA PRO A 297 6.07 -25.05 -10.71
C PRO A 297 7.23 -25.14 -11.72
N PHE A 298 7.02 -25.91 -12.78
CA PHE A 298 7.98 -26.09 -13.85
C PHE A 298 7.75 -25.10 -14.98
N TYR A 299 8.65 -24.12 -15.12
CA TYR A 299 8.54 -23.02 -16.07
C TYR A 299 9.10 -23.37 -17.45
N LEU A 300 8.35 -23.06 -18.51
CA LEU A 300 8.61 -23.48 -19.89
C LEU A 300 8.44 -22.34 -20.90
N CYS A 301 9.41 -22.18 -21.79
CA CYS A 301 9.24 -21.37 -23.00
C CYS A 301 8.28 -22.04 -23.98
N SER A 302 7.77 -21.28 -24.96
CA SER A 302 6.81 -21.76 -25.95
C SER A 302 7.28 -23.03 -26.67
N VAL A 303 8.53 -23.03 -27.13
CA VAL A 303 9.14 -24.17 -27.85
C VAL A 303 9.21 -25.43 -26.98
N CYS A 304 9.58 -25.29 -25.71
CA CYS A 304 9.68 -26.43 -24.81
C CYS A 304 8.31 -26.95 -24.38
N SER A 305 7.33 -26.06 -24.19
CA SER A 305 5.93 -26.43 -23.95
C SER A 305 5.34 -27.20 -25.14
N ASP A 306 5.54 -26.71 -26.37
CA ASP A 306 5.07 -27.38 -27.59
C ASP A 306 5.73 -28.73 -27.82
N HIS A 307 6.96 -28.91 -27.35
CA HIS A 307 7.65 -30.18 -27.42
C HIS A 307 7.09 -31.19 -26.42
N ILE A 308 6.95 -30.81 -25.15
CA ILE A 308 6.44 -31.71 -24.10
C ILE A 308 4.98 -32.08 -24.36
N SER A 309 4.15 -31.14 -24.83
CA SER A 309 2.75 -31.41 -25.20
C SER A 309 2.58 -32.47 -26.30
N ARG A 310 3.62 -32.74 -27.11
CA ARG A 310 3.60 -33.82 -28.11
C ARG A 310 4.04 -35.18 -27.56
N GLU A 311 4.85 -35.18 -26.50
CA GLU A 311 5.36 -36.39 -25.86
C GLU A 311 4.40 -36.88 -24.77
N GLU A 312 3.85 -35.96 -23.98
CA GLU A 312 2.99 -36.22 -22.83
C GLU A 312 1.52 -35.94 -23.18
N GLN A 313 0.70 -37.00 -23.16
CA GLN A 313 -0.73 -36.88 -23.46
C GLN A 313 -1.52 -36.12 -22.38
N GLN A 314 -0.95 -35.95 -21.18
CA GLN A 314 -1.59 -35.35 -19.99
C GLN A 314 -0.81 -34.12 -19.49
N PHE A 315 -0.43 -33.24 -20.41
CA PHE A 315 0.34 -32.05 -20.08
C PHE A 315 -0.58 -30.84 -19.79
N VAL A 316 -0.92 -30.64 -18.52
CA VAL A 316 -1.68 -29.46 -18.06
C VAL A 316 -0.72 -28.31 -17.78
N THR A 317 -1.02 -27.14 -18.35
CA THR A 317 -0.22 -25.93 -18.15
C THR A 317 -1.08 -24.70 -17.89
N TYR A 318 -0.50 -23.76 -17.17
CA TYR A 318 -1.04 -22.44 -16.88
C TYR A 318 -0.20 -21.39 -17.61
N ASP A 319 -0.82 -20.34 -18.12
CA ASP A 319 -0.09 -19.24 -18.75
C ASP A 319 0.71 -18.45 -17.71
N VAL A 320 1.93 -18.06 -18.10
CA VAL A 320 2.81 -17.20 -17.32
C VAL A 320 2.84 -15.85 -18.00
N LEU A 321 2.47 -14.81 -17.26
CA LEU A 321 2.36 -13.46 -17.80
C LEU A 321 3.71 -12.74 -17.78
N TYR A 322 3.91 -11.83 -18.73
CA TYR A 322 5.04 -10.92 -18.77
C TYR A 322 4.79 -9.67 -17.94
N PRO A 323 5.86 -8.99 -17.47
CA PRO A 323 5.76 -7.72 -16.76
C PRO A 323 4.95 -6.68 -17.52
N LEU A 324 4.10 -5.96 -16.80
CA LEU A 324 3.27 -4.89 -17.36
C LEU A 324 4.05 -3.57 -17.45
N GLU A 325 4.94 -3.46 -18.44
CA GLU A 325 5.90 -2.35 -18.52
C GLU A 325 5.28 -0.98 -18.84
N ARG A 326 4.11 -0.94 -19.50
CA ARG A 326 3.46 0.28 -19.95
C ARG A 326 1.96 0.21 -19.78
N GLU A 327 1.46 0.96 -18.81
CA GLU A 327 0.02 1.16 -18.62
C GLU A 327 -0.51 2.29 -19.50
N THR A 328 -1.49 1.96 -20.33
CA THR A 328 -2.13 2.90 -21.26
C THR A 328 -3.40 3.51 -20.64
N ARG A 329 -3.61 4.82 -20.83
CA ARG A 329 -4.88 5.48 -20.48
C ARG A 329 -5.98 5.22 -21.51
N THR A 330 -5.64 4.57 -22.62
CA THR A 330 -6.52 4.33 -23.76
C THR A 330 -6.66 2.84 -24.02
N CYS A 331 -7.84 2.41 -24.43
CA CYS A 331 -8.14 1.02 -24.74
C CYS A 331 -7.18 0.44 -25.78
N GLU A 332 -6.65 -0.74 -25.47
CA GLU A 332 -5.66 -1.47 -26.28
C GLU A 332 -6.32 -2.44 -27.27
N ASN A 333 -7.64 -2.57 -27.22
CA ASN A 333 -8.37 -3.36 -28.19
C ASN A 333 -8.21 -2.73 -29.59
N LYS A 334 -7.56 -3.47 -30.50
CA LYS A 334 -7.33 -3.04 -31.89
C LYS A 334 -8.62 -2.73 -32.65
N ASN A 335 -9.74 -3.35 -32.25
CA ASN A 335 -11.05 -3.16 -32.87
C ASN A 335 -11.97 -2.21 -32.08
N CYS A 336 -11.41 -1.33 -31.25
CA CYS A 336 -12.20 -0.41 -30.43
C CYS A 336 -12.94 0.65 -31.28
N ALA A 337 -14.27 0.55 -31.31
CA ALA A 337 -15.16 1.52 -31.95
C ALA A 337 -15.79 2.53 -30.98
N SER A 338 -15.43 2.46 -29.68
CA SER A 338 -15.99 3.32 -28.64
C SER A 338 -15.66 4.80 -28.87
N SER A 339 -16.61 5.67 -28.57
CA SER A 339 -16.38 7.12 -28.51
C SER A 339 -15.50 7.50 -27.31
N ASP A 340 -15.69 6.83 -26.18
CA ASP A 340 -14.83 6.96 -25.01
C ASP A 340 -13.85 5.78 -24.96
N ARG A 341 -12.59 6.08 -25.29
CA ARG A 341 -11.52 5.07 -25.32
C ARG A 341 -10.78 4.97 -23.99
N THR A 342 -11.25 5.58 -22.91
CA THR A 342 -10.56 5.54 -21.61
C THR A 342 -10.46 4.11 -21.09
N ALA A 343 -9.23 3.64 -20.85
CA ALA A 343 -8.97 2.32 -20.28
C ALA A 343 -9.35 2.32 -18.79
N THR A 344 -10.31 1.47 -18.43
CA THR A 344 -10.88 1.39 -17.07
C THR A 344 -10.81 -0.01 -16.47
N TYR A 345 -10.61 -1.02 -17.31
CA TYR A 345 -10.53 -2.43 -16.93
C TYR A 345 -9.25 -3.04 -17.49
N THR A 346 -8.52 -3.80 -16.68
CA THR A 346 -7.33 -4.54 -17.13
C THR A 346 -7.57 -6.03 -16.91
N CYS A 347 -7.52 -6.82 -17.98
CA CYS A 347 -7.77 -8.26 -17.92
C CYS A 347 -6.47 -9.06 -17.88
N PHE A 348 -6.37 -9.97 -16.91
CA PHE A 348 -5.23 -10.86 -16.70
C PHE A 348 -5.51 -12.30 -17.18
N ALA A 349 -6.69 -12.54 -17.76
CA ALA A 349 -7.08 -13.86 -18.24
C ALA A 349 -6.22 -14.32 -19.42
N SER A 350 -5.90 -15.62 -19.44
CA SER A 350 -5.03 -16.24 -20.44
C SER A 350 -5.45 -15.95 -21.88
N ASP A 351 -6.74 -16.00 -22.19
CA ASP A 351 -7.27 -15.78 -23.55
C ASP A 351 -7.13 -14.33 -24.02
N CYS A 352 -7.27 -13.37 -23.11
CA CYS A 352 -7.06 -11.95 -23.38
C CYS A 352 -5.57 -11.62 -23.53
N VAL A 353 -4.74 -12.14 -22.62
CA VAL A 353 -3.30 -11.89 -22.60
C VAL A 353 -2.60 -12.46 -23.85
N ARG A 354 -3.03 -13.63 -24.35
CA ARG A 354 -2.49 -14.19 -25.61
C ARG A 354 -2.66 -13.26 -26.81
N GLN A 355 -3.72 -12.45 -26.83
CA GLN A 355 -3.96 -11.48 -27.91
C GLN A 355 -3.04 -10.25 -27.81
N ASN A 356 -2.46 -10.00 -26.64
CA ASN A 356 -1.56 -8.88 -26.34
C ASN A 356 -0.12 -9.32 -26.07
N GLY A 357 0.31 -10.44 -26.65
CA GLY A 357 1.72 -10.87 -26.60
C GLY A 357 2.20 -11.36 -25.24
N GLY A 358 1.30 -11.82 -24.36
CA GLY A 358 1.65 -12.34 -23.05
C GLY A 358 1.65 -11.29 -21.93
N VAL A 359 1.20 -10.08 -22.21
CA VAL A 359 1.00 -8.99 -21.23
C VAL A 359 -0.51 -8.80 -20.98
N PRO A 360 -0.94 -8.43 -19.75
CA PRO A 360 -2.32 -7.97 -19.49
C PRO A 360 -2.80 -6.92 -20.49
N ILE A 361 -4.11 -6.87 -20.73
CA ILE A 361 -4.72 -5.99 -21.74
C ILE A 361 -5.77 -5.07 -21.14
N SER A 362 -5.67 -3.79 -21.47
CA SER A 362 -6.51 -2.72 -20.95
C SER A 362 -7.68 -2.38 -21.90
N TYR A 363 -8.90 -2.38 -21.36
CA TYR A 363 -10.15 -2.17 -22.08
C TYR A 363 -10.91 -0.94 -21.60
N CYS A 364 -11.58 -0.25 -22.53
CA CYS A 364 -12.65 0.70 -22.16
C CYS A 364 -13.93 -0.05 -21.77
N THR A 365 -14.88 0.67 -21.18
CA THR A 365 -16.15 0.11 -20.69
C THR A 365 -16.92 -0.65 -21.77
N GLU A 366 -17.03 -0.12 -23.00
CA GLU A 366 -17.76 -0.79 -24.09
C GLU A 366 -17.08 -2.08 -24.54
N CYS A 367 -15.75 -2.05 -24.73
CA CYS A 367 -14.99 -3.24 -25.11
C CYS A 367 -15.06 -4.31 -24.01
N HIS A 368 -14.97 -3.91 -22.74
CA HIS A 368 -15.10 -4.82 -21.61
C HIS A 368 -16.48 -5.50 -21.60
N GLN A 369 -17.56 -4.75 -21.79
CA GLN A 369 -18.92 -5.31 -21.81
C GLN A 369 -19.14 -6.27 -23.00
N HIS A 370 -18.53 -5.99 -24.15
CA HIS A 370 -18.62 -6.83 -25.33
C HIS A 370 -17.79 -8.12 -25.23
N ILE A 371 -16.58 -8.04 -24.68
CA ILE A 371 -15.64 -9.17 -24.58
C ILE A 371 -15.94 -10.03 -23.35
N HIS A 372 -16.41 -9.42 -22.26
CA HIS A 372 -16.69 -10.07 -20.98
C HIS A 372 -18.16 -9.94 -20.56
N PRO A 373 -19.11 -10.54 -21.32
CA PRO A 373 -20.51 -10.58 -20.91
C PRO A 373 -20.65 -11.36 -19.59
N ARG A 374 -21.64 -10.99 -18.76
CA ARG A 374 -21.79 -11.49 -17.38
C ARG A 374 -21.85 -13.02 -17.24
N GLU A 375 -22.17 -13.75 -18.30
CA GLU A 375 -22.26 -15.22 -18.34
C GLU A 375 -20.90 -15.92 -18.58
N VAL A 376 -19.91 -15.21 -19.14
CA VAL A 376 -18.55 -15.73 -19.47
C VAL A 376 -17.52 -15.31 -18.41
N ARG A 377 -17.92 -14.50 -17.42
CA ARG A 377 -17.03 -13.93 -16.39
C ARG A 377 -16.38 -14.93 -15.44
N GLN A 378 -16.83 -16.19 -15.37
CA GLN A 378 -16.35 -17.11 -14.34
C GLN A 378 -14.85 -17.44 -14.43
N ASP A 379 -14.21 -17.23 -15.60
CA ASP A 379 -12.80 -17.60 -15.81
C ASP A 379 -11.88 -16.40 -16.08
N HIS A 380 -12.38 -15.16 -16.00
CA HIS A 380 -11.59 -13.95 -16.30
C HIS A 380 -11.35 -13.10 -15.06
N VAL A 381 -10.09 -12.98 -14.63
CA VAL A 381 -9.68 -12.02 -13.59
C VAL A 381 -9.53 -10.64 -14.22
N VAL A 382 -10.38 -9.70 -13.78
CA VAL A 382 -10.38 -8.31 -14.27
C VAL A 382 -10.17 -7.32 -13.14
N GLN A 383 -9.15 -6.49 -13.27
CA GLN A 383 -8.89 -5.38 -12.35
C GLN A 383 -9.65 -4.13 -12.80
N SER A 384 -10.33 -3.49 -11.87
CA SER A 384 -10.96 -2.18 -12.08
C SER A 384 -11.09 -1.45 -10.75
N PHE A 385 -11.03 -0.11 -10.81
CA PHE A 385 -11.35 0.72 -9.65
C PHE A 385 -12.84 1.06 -9.67
N PRO A 386 -13.56 1.00 -8.54
CA PRO A 386 -15.00 1.27 -8.50
C PRO A 386 -15.33 2.67 -9.02
N SER A 387 -16.36 2.78 -9.86
CA SER A 387 -16.83 4.06 -10.38
C SER A 387 -17.50 4.93 -9.30
N ASP A 388 -18.25 4.30 -8.38
CA ASP A 388 -18.85 4.93 -7.21
C ASP A 388 -18.35 4.20 -5.95
N PRO A 389 -17.34 4.74 -5.24
CA PRO A 389 -16.82 4.10 -4.03
C PRO A 389 -17.86 3.94 -2.91
N TRP A 390 -18.90 4.79 -2.90
CA TRP A 390 -19.96 4.75 -1.90
C TRP A 390 -20.97 3.62 -2.13
N ALA A 391 -20.90 2.96 -3.29
CA ALA A 391 -21.68 1.76 -3.59
C ALA A 391 -20.97 0.47 -3.15
N CYS A 392 -19.71 0.53 -2.75
CA CYS A 392 -18.95 -0.62 -2.26
C CYS A 392 -19.39 -1.02 -0.85
N ASP A 393 -18.94 -2.19 -0.39
CA ASP A 393 -19.05 -2.62 1.01
C ASP A 393 -18.37 -1.65 1.98
N LYS A 394 -18.80 -1.67 3.25
CA LYS A 394 -18.32 -0.73 4.28
C LYS A 394 -16.81 -0.82 4.51
N GLU A 395 -16.24 -2.02 4.42
CA GLU A 395 -14.81 -2.24 4.60
C GLU A 395 -14.00 -1.51 3.52
N THR A 396 -14.37 -1.69 2.25
CA THR A 396 -13.76 -0.96 1.13
C THR A 396 -13.89 0.56 1.28
N GLN A 397 -15.03 1.05 1.77
CA GLN A 397 -15.22 2.48 2.05
C GLN A 397 -14.27 2.97 3.15
N ILE A 398 -14.10 2.19 4.23
CA ILE A 398 -13.15 2.51 5.31
C ILE A 398 -11.72 2.56 4.77
N TYR A 399 -11.30 1.55 3.98
CA TYR A 399 -9.96 1.52 3.39
C TYR A 399 -9.70 2.74 2.50
N LEU A 400 -10.67 3.16 1.70
CA LEU A 400 -10.52 4.35 0.87
C LEU A 400 -10.40 5.63 1.71
N VAL A 401 -11.28 5.81 2.71
CA VAL A 401 -11.29 7.00 3.57
C VAL A 401 -9.99 7.10 4.38
N GLU A 402 -9.57 6.00 5.01
CA GLU A 402 -8.33 5.98 5.79
C GLU A 402 -7.09 6.11 4.90
N ALA A 403 -7.08 5.54 3.68
CA ALA A 403 -6.00 5.76 2.72
C ALA A 403 -5.86 7.23 2.34
N ILE A 404 -6.97 7.92 2.05
CA ILE A 404 -6.97 9.36 1.75
C ILE A 404 -6.44 10.15 2.95
N ILE A 405 -6.95 9.87 4.15
CA ILE A 405 -6.54 10.58 5.36
C ILE A 405 -5.05 10.39 5.62
N SER A 406 -4.57 9.15 5.60
CA SER A 406 -3.18 8.81 5.84
C SER A 406 -2.24 9.44 4.81
N LEU A 407 -2.64 9.52 3.53
CA LEU A 407 -1.87 10.22 2.50
C LEU A 407 -1.85 11.74 2.73
N LEU A 408 -2.99 12.37 3.06
CA LEU A 408 -3.03 13.80 3.33
C LEU A 408 -2.19 14.19 4.56
N LYS A 409 -2.07 13.30 5.56
CA LYS A 409 -1.21 13.51 6.74
C LYS A 409 0.28 13.61 6.40
N GLU A 410 0.74 13.03 5.29
CA GLU A 410 2.15 13.12 4.84
C GLU A 410 2.60 14.56 4.55
N ALA A 411 1.68 15.49 4.31
CA ALA A 411 2.02 16.91 4.10
C ALA A 411 2.56 17.59 5.35
N ARG A 412 2.41 16.97 6.53
CA ARG A 412 2.86 17.54 7.80
C ARG A 412 4.38 17.67 7.81
N VAL A 413 4.87 18.81 8.29
CA VAL A 413 6.28 18.99 8.63
C VAL A 413 6.50 18.42 10.02
N GLU A 414 7.29 17.34 10.14
CA GLU A 414 7.80 16.92 11.44
C GLU A 414 8.93 17.88 11.84
N GLU A 415 8.71 18.64 12.92
CA GLU A 415 9.82 19.29 13.61
C GLU A 415 10.63 18.17 14.28
N VAL A 416 11.75 17.79 13.67
CA VAL A 416 12.63 16.77 14.25
C VAL A 416 13.12 17.28 15.61
N ASP A 417 12.80 16.54 16.67
CA ASP A 417 13.32 16.81 18.00
C ASP A 417 14.86 16.79 17.92
N PRO A 418 15.57 17.85 18.37
CA PRO A 418 17.03 17.91 18.36
C PRO A 418 17.71 16.68 18.98
N LEU A 419 17.04 16.01 19.92
CA LEU A 419 17.55 14.79 20.56
C LEU A 419 17.53 13.57 19.62
N MET A 420 16.51 13.47 18.75
CA MET A 420 16.36 12.39 17.77
C MET A 420 17.30 12.59 16.57
N ALA A 421 17.51 13.84 16.15
CA ALA A 421 18.49 14.18 15.11
C ALA A 421 19.94 13.82 15.51
N ALA A 422 20.27 13.91 16.80
CA ALA A 422 21.59 13.52 17.31
C ALA A 422 21.81 11.99 17.31
N MET A 423 20.75 11.19 17.41
CA MET A 423 20.84 9.72 17.38
C MET A 423 21.06 9.18 15.96
N GLU A 424 20.51 9.81 14.92
CA GLU A 424 20.70 9.39 13.53
C GLU A 424 22.13 9.62 13.01
N VAL A 425 22.86 10.58 13.58
CA VAL A 425 24.26 10.88 13.20
C VAL A 425 25.27 9.87 13.76
N THR A 426 24.89 9.04 14.73
CA THR A 426 25.82 8.10 15.39
C THR A 426 25.97 6.74 14.69
N VAL A 427 25.28 6.51 13.57
CA VAL A 427 25.51 5.35 12.70
C VAL A 427 26.63 5.69 11.70
N GLU A 428 27.88 5.64 12.16
CA GLU A 428 29.04 5.72 11.28
C GLU A 428 29.01 4.59 10.22
N PRO A 429 29.36 4.86 8.96
CA PRO A 429 29.54 3.81 7.96
C PRO A 429 30.85 3.05 8.25
N GLU A 430 30.75 1.73 8.39
CA GLU A 430 31.91 0.84 8.49
C GLU A 430 32.91 1.13 7.36
N SER A 431 34.12 1.48 7.77
CA SER A 431 35.29 1.71 6.94
C SER A 431 35.60 0.52 6.03
N THR A 432 35.78 0.75 4.73
CA THR A 432 36.86 0.12 3.94
C THR A 432 37.10 0.85 2.61
N ASP A 433 38.38 1.10 2.39
CA ASP A 433 39.10 1.41 1.16
C ASP A 433 39.08 2.85 0.60
N GLU A 434 40.13 3.58 1.03
CA GLU A 434 40.79 4.67 0.34
C GLU A 434 41.30 4.27 -1.06
N TYR A 435 41.52 5.29 -1.89
CA TYR A 435 42.05 5.30 -3.27
C TYR A 435 41.02 5.20 -4.40
N SER A 436 40.48 6.35 -4.81
CA SER A 436 40.85 7.00 -6.08
C SER A 436 40.08 8.30 -6.26
N GLN A 437 40.76 9.43 -6.07
CA GLN A 437 40.29 10.76 -6.48
C GLN A 437 40.58 10.96 -7.98
N LEU A 438 39.54 11.18 -8.79
CA LEU A 438 39.64 11.99 -10.00
C LEU A 438 38.37 12.85 -10.15
N PRO A 439 38.48 14.17 -10.40
CA PRO A 439 37.35 15.05 -10.59
C PRO A 439 36.89 14.98 -12.05
N MET A 440 35.66 14.54 -12.30
CA MET A 440 35.01 14.72 -13.59
C MET A 440 33.83 15.68 -13.47
N GLU A 441 34.10 16.86 -14.01
CA GLU A 441 33.27 17.87 -14.67
C GLU A 441 31.74 17.72 -14.58
N SER A 442 31.14 18.82 -14.15
CA SER A 442 29.72 19.13 -14.24
C SER A 442 29.21 19.01 -15.68
N ASP A 443 28.30 18.07 -15.92
CA ASP A 443 27.36 18.17 -17.04
C ASP A 443 25.94 18.33 -16.50
N GLY A 444 25.19 19.18 -17.18
CA GLY A 444 23.98 19.82 -16.70
C GLY A 444 22.74 18.94 -16.66
N THR A 445 21.76 19.47 -15.94
CA THR A 445 20.32 19.17 -15.98
C THR A 445 19.91 17.73 -15.69
N ASP A 446 19.65 17.45 -14.42
CA ASP A 446 18.64 16.49 -13.99
C ASP A 446 17.92 17.06 -12.74
N ASP A 447 17.01 17.99 -12.99
CA ASP A 447 16.08 18.54 -11.99
C ASP A 447 14.83 17.63 -11.83
N GLU A 448 14.98 16.32 -12.09
CA GLU A 448 13.89 15.32 -12.16
C GLU A 448 13.77 14.43 -10.89
N ASP A 449 14.52 14.74 -9.83
CA ASP A 449 14.62 13.94 -8.60
C ASP A 449 13.80 14.51 -7.41
N ALA A 450 12.78 15.34 -7.65
CA ALA A 450 12.05 16.06 -6.59
C ALA A 450 11.12 15.16 -5.73
N VAL A 451 10.46 14.16 -6.31
CA VAL A 451 9.45 13.33 -5.61
C VAL A 451 10.06 12.34 -4.61
N ASP A 452 11.28 11.87 -4.87
CA ASP A 452 12.00 10.96 -3.94
C ASP A 452 12.67 11.71 -2.77
N ARG A 453 12.82 13.04 -2.87
CA ARG A 453 13.48 13.84 -1.82
C ARG A 453 12.51 14.39 -0.77
N ASP A 454 11.24 14.56 -1.12
CA ASP A 454 10.25 15.19 -0.24
C ASP A 454 9.02 14.29 0.02
N PRO A 455 8.92 13.62 1.19
CA PRO A 455 7.79 12.75 1.51
C PRO A 455 6.44 13.51 1.50
N ARG A 456 6.46 14.84 1.66
CA ARG A 456 5.25 15.68 1.67
C ARG A 456 4.50 15.63 0.35
N LEU A 457 5.21 15.41 -0.76
CA LEU A 457 4.62 15.27 -2.09
C LEU A 457 3.70 14.05 -2.22
N LEU A 458 3.80 13.06 -1.32
CA LEU A 458 2.87 11.92 -1.28
C LEU A 458 1.41 12.34 -1.05
N SER A 459 1.19 13.47 -0.35
CA SER A 459 -0.16 13.96 -0.05
C SER A 459 -0.99 14.29 -1.30
N ARG A 460 -0.34 14.55 -2.46
CA ARG A 460 -1.01 14.75 -3.74
C ARG A 460 -1.85 13.54 -4.16
N PHE A 461 -1.40 12.33 -3.85
CA PHE A 461 -2.13 11.11 -4.18
C PHE A 461 -3.43 11.01 -3.38
N GLY A 462 -3.42 11.42 -2.10
CA GLY A 462 -4.62 11.51 -1.27
C GLY A 462 -5.62 12.51 -1.85
N LEU A 463 -5.12 13.65 -2.33
CA LEU A 463 -5.93 14.68 -2.97
C LEU A 463 -6.57 14.19 -4.28
N TRP A 464 -5.81 13.51 -5.14
CA TRP A 464 -6.34 12.95 -6.39
C TRP A 464 -7.42 11.91 -6.13
N LEU A 465 -7.23 11.00 -5.16
CA LEU A 465 -8.28 10.05 -4.74
C LEU A 465 -9.54 10.75 -4.24
N LEU A 466 -9.39 11.81 -3.42
CA LEU A 466 -10.50 12.57 -2.87
C LEU A 466 -11.34 13.22 -3.98
N ILE A 467 -10.67 13.83 -4.96
CA ILE A 467 -11.34 14.64 -5.98
C ILE A 467 -11.94 13.76 -7.09
N GLU A 468 -11.17 12.80 -7.60
CA GLU A 468 -11.61 11.95 -8.73
C GLU A 468 -12.66 10.91 -8.31
N LYS A 469 -12.61 10.42 -7.07
CA LYS A 469 -13.46 9.29 -6.63
C LYS A 469 -14.43 9.63 -5.52
N CYS A 470 -14.10 10.58 -4.64
CA CYS A 470 -14.89 10.86 -3.44
C CYS A 470 -15.73 12.13 -3.54
N THR A 471 -16.43 12.36 -4.67
CA THR A 471 -17.46 13.40 -4.73
C THR A 471 -18.68 12.94 -3.92
N PRO A 472 -19.07 13.63 -2.83
CA PRO A 472 -20.16 13.15 -1.98
C PRO A 472 -21.50 13.18 -2.71
N ASN A 473 -22.30 12.15 -2.47
CA ASN A 473 -23.65 12.01 -3.00
C ASN A 473 -24.63 11.80 -1.85
N ARG A 474 -25.94 11.71 -2.14
CA ARG A 474 -26.98 11.55 -1.09
C ARG A 474 -26.84 10.28 -0.24
N LYS A 475 -26.02 9.30 -0.65
CA LYS A 475 -25.77 8.05 0.07
C LYS A 475 -24.55 8.13 0.98
N THR A 476 -23.69 9.14 0.81
CA THR A 476 -22.53 9.35 1.66
C THR A 476 -22.99 9.87 3.03
N SER A 477 -22.57 9.22 4.11
CA SER A 477 -22.90 9.67 5.47
C SER A 477 -22.18 10.96 5.83
N ASP A 478 -22.86 11.85 6.55
CA ASP A 478 -22.29 13.12 7.05
C ASP A 478 -21.00 12.93 7.86
N GLU A 479 -20.88 11.83 8.62
CA GLU A 479 -19.68 11.51 9.41
C GLU A 479 -18.44 11.31 8.52
N VAL A 480 -18.58 10.57 7.43
CA VAL A 480 -17.49 10.32 6.46
C VAL A 480 -17.11 11.60 5.73
N ILE A 481 -18.10 12.39 5.29
CA ILE A 481 -17.85 13.69 4.65
C ILE A 481 -17.11 14.60 5.64
N GLY A 482 -17.57 14.66 6.88
CA GLY A 482 -16.96 15.47 7.93
C GLY A 482 -15.52 15.06 8.24
N ARG A 483 -15.24 13.75 8.29
CA ARG A 483 -13.88 13.20 8.50
C ARG A 483 -12.92 13.61 7.38
N LEU A 484 -13.34 13.44 6.13
CA LEU A 484 -12.57 13.84 4.94
C LEU A 484 -12.36 15.37 4.88
N LEU A 485 -13.41 16.15 5.14
CA LEU A 485 -13.34 17.62 5.18
C LEU A 485 -12.38 18.10 6.27
N SER A 486 -12.48 17.56 7.47
CA SER A 486 -11.59 17.92 8.57
C SER A 486 -10.13 17.66 8.23
N MET A 487 -9.81 16.51 7.63
CA MET A 487 -8.44 16.22 7.21
C MET A 487 -7.99 17.12 6.05
N LEU A 488 -8.88 17.43 5.10
CA LEU A 488 -8.58 18.39 4.03
C LEU A 488 -8.28 19.77 4.61
N PHE A 489 -9.03 20.25 5.60
CA PHE A 489 -8.75 21.52 6.26
C PHE A 489 -7.37 21.50 6.95
N GLN A 490 -7.01 20.41 7.62
CA GLN A 490 -5.66 20.26 8.19
C GLN A 490 -4.59 20.32 7.10
N TRP A 491 -4.81 19.67 5.96
CA TRP A 491 -3.91 19.73 4.81
C TRP A 491 -3.73 21.17 4.29
N PHE A 492 -4.79 22.00 4.26
CA PHE A 492 -4.64 23.43 3.94
C PHE A 492 -3.68 24.16 4.90
N GLY A 493 -3.74 23.83 6.19
CA GLY A 493 -2.83 24.34 7.20
C GLY A 493 -1.38 23.89 6.96
N PHE A 494 -1.18 22.59 6.73
CA PHE A 494 0.15 22.00 6.51
C PHE A 494 0.85 22.60 5.29
N THR A 495 0.13 22.75 4.17
CA THR A 495 0.77 23.23 2.95
C THR A 495 1.06 24.73 2.96
N ALA A 496 0.30 25.50 3.75
CA ALA A 496 0.45 26.96 3.82
C ALA A 496 1.77 27.40 4.47
N THR A 497 2.44 26.49 5.19
CA THR A 497 3.73 26.73 5.85
C THR A 497 4.91 26.12 5.09
N LEU A 498 4.70 25.52 3.91
CA LEU A 498 5.75 24.85 3.14
C LEU A 498 6.71 25.83 2.46
N THR A 499 7.99 25.44 2.41
CA THR A 499 9.07 26.17 1.73
C THR A 499 9.39 25.57 0.34
N GLN A 500 10.23 26.27 -0.43
CA GLN A 500 10.40 26.28 -1.89
C GLN A 500 10.15 24.98 -2.70
N ASP A 501 10.53 23.79 -2.25
CA ASP A 501 10.42 22.55 -3.06
C ASP A 501 9.00 21.94 -3.08
N SER A 502 8.16 22.32 -2.11
CA SER A 502 6.79 21.78 -1.94
C SER A 502 5.69 22.74 -2.44
N ILE A 503 6.06 23.82 -3.15
CA ILE A 503 5.12 24.84 -3.68
C ILE A 503 4.08 24.21 -4.62
N VAL A 504 4.42 23.10 -5.29
CA VAL A 504 3.50 22.37 -6.15
C VAL A 504 2.23 21.95 -5.40
N LEU A 505 2.31 21.65 -4.10
CA LEU A 505 1.12 21.30 -3.31
C LEU A 505 0.17 22.48 -3.12
N GLU A 506 0.70 23.71 -2.96
CA GLU A 506 -0.14 24.92 -2.89
C GLU A 506 -0.84 25.21 -4.23
N SER A 507 -0.21 24.94 -5.38
CA SER A 507 -0.89 25.15 -6.66
C SER A 507 -2.09 24.22 -6.85
N LEU A 508 -2.04 22.99 -6.30
CA LEU A 508 -3.16 22.04 -6.36
C LEU A 508 -4.43 22.57 -5.70
N LYS A 509 -4.34 23.46 -4.70
CA LYS A 509 -5.51 24.05 -4.03
C LYS A 509 -6.39 24.83 -5.00
N LYS A 510 -5.78 25.67 -5.84
CA LYS A 510 -6.49 26.46 -6.85
C LYS A 510 -6.95 25.59 -8.01
N GLU A 511 -6.12 24.65 -8.42
CA GLU A 511 -6.36 23.83 -9.61
C GLU A 511 -7.49 22.82 -9.39
N TYR A 512 -7.56 22.15 -8.23
CA TYR A 512 -8.50 21.04 -8.03
C TYR A 512 -9.42 21.23 -6.81
N VAL A 513 -8.90 21.73 -5.70
CA VAL A 513 -9.60 21.63 -4.40
C VAL A 513 -10.72 22.66 -4.24
N THR A 514 -10.49 23.87 -4.77
CA THR A 514 -11.40 25.01 -4.58
C THR A 514 -12.80 24.72 -5.14
N GLU A 515 -12.89 24.17 -6.36
CA GLU A 515 -14.18 23.82 -6.97
C GLU A 515 -14.91 22.74 -6.17
N TRP A 516 -14.17 21.71 -5.73
CA TRP A 516 -14.71 20.61 -4.94
C TRP A 516 -15.29 21.09 -3.59
N ILE A 517 -14.57 21.97 -2.87
CA ILE A 517 -15.04 22.58 -1.62
C ILE A 517 -16.31 23.41 -1.84
N LEU A 518 -16.33 24.25 -2.88
CA LEU A 518 -17.49 25.13 -3.14
C LEU A 518 -18.75 24.33 -3.50
N LYS A 519 -18.59 23.19 -4.19
CA LYS A 519 -19.69 22.26 -4.46
C LYS A 519 -20.21 21.62 -3.16
N LEU A 520 -19.31 21.28 -2.25
CA LEU A 520 -19.70 20.72 -0.95
C LEU A 520 -20.39 21.73 -0.06
N LEU A 521 -19.90 22.97 -0.03
CA LEU A 521 -20.53 24.04 0.73
C LEU A 521 -22.01 24.24 0.33
N LYS A 522 -22.34 24.09 -0.95
CA LYS A 522 -23.72 24.18 -1.46
C LYS A 522 -24.61 23.00 -1.07
N THR A 523 -24.03 21.82 -0.81
CA THR A 523 -24.79 20.57 -0.63
C THR A 523 -24.82 20.09 0.82
N HIS A 524 -23.76 20.34 1.60
CA HIS A 524 -23.56 19.83 2.97
C HIS A 524 -23.03 20.95 3.91
N PHE A 525 -23.68 22.13 3.86
CA PHE A 525 -23.27 23.32 4.61
C PHE A 525 -23.10 23.06 6.12
N ASN A 526 -24.05 22.40 6.76
CA ASN A 526 -24.02 22.15 8.21
C ASN A 526 -22.81 21.29 8.62
N VAL A 527 -22.49 20.25 7.83
CA VAL A 527 -21.33 19.39 8.08
C VAL A 527 -20.05 20.21 7.92
N PHE A 528 -19.95 20.99 6.84
CA PHE A 528 -18.82 21.87 6.58
C PHE A 528 -18.57 22.86 7.73
N ALA A 529 -19.61 23.59 8.17
CA ALA A 529 -19.53 24.54 9.27
C ALA A 529 -19.17 23.84 10.59
N SER A 530 -19.75 22.68 10.87
CA SER A 530 -19.46 21.90 12.09
C SER A 530 -17.99 21.48 12.21
N CYS A 531 -17.32 21.15 11.09
CA CYS A 531 -15.90 20.78 11.07
C CYS A 531 -14.94 21.95 11.30
N LEU A 532 -15.41 23.20 11.18
CA LEU A 532 -14.64 24.42 11.44
C LEU A 532 -14.87 25.00 12.85
N MET A 533 -15.74 24.38 13.65
CA MET A 533 -16.00 24.81 15.03
C MET A 533 -14.76 24.63 15.93
N PRO A 534 -14.65 25.41 17.03
CA PRO A 534 -13.54 25.27 17.99
C PRO A 534 -13.55 23.92 18.73
N SER A 535 -14.70 23.26 18.79
CA SER A 535 -14.85 21.88 19.23
C SER A 535 -15.66 21.13 18.17
N PRO A 536 -15.01 20.60 17.13
CA PRO A 536 -15.70 19.88 16.08
C PRO A 536 -16.30 18.55 16.61
N PRO A 537 -17.28 17.97 15.91
CA PRO A 537 -17.80 16.64 16.20
C PRO A 537 -16.70 15.57 16.23
N GLU A 538 -16.95 14.44 16.90
CA GLU A 538 -15.92 13.39 17.11
C GLU A 538 -15.33 12.87 15.79
N TYR A 539 -16.17 12.66 14.77
CA TYR A 539 -15.70 12.26 13.44
C TYR A 539 -14.79 13.29 12.77
N GLY A 540 -14.86 14.56 13.18
CA GLY A 540 -14.10 15.68 12.63
C GLY A 540 -12.78 15.96 13.35
N LYS A 541 -12.48 15.25 14.45
CA LYS A 541 -11.21 15.35 15.19
C LYS A 541 -10.16 14.42 14.58
N VAL A 542 -9.66 14.81 13.40
CA VAL A 542 -8.68 14.02 12.65
C VAL A 542 -7.49 14.87 12.27
N GLY A 543 -6.29 14.33 12.46
CA GLY A 543 -5.05 14.91 11.98
C GLY A 543 -4.54 16.10 12.80
N GLY A 544 -3.26 16.40 12.62
CA GLY A 544 -2.61 17.55 13.26
C GLY A 544 -2.56 17.38 14.77
N TYR A 545 -3.08 18.37 15.50
CA TYR A 545 -3.04 18.37 16.96
C TYR A 545 -3.96 17.33 17.61
N TRP A 546 -4.96 16.79 16.89
CA TRP A 546 -5.82 15.72 17.39
C TRP A 546 -5.10 14.38 17.53
N ASP A 547 -3.99 14.20 16.81
CA ASP A 547 -3.14 13.00 16.93
C ASP A 547 -2.12 13.13 18.07
N THR A 548 -2.08 14.28 18.77
CA THR A 548 -1.09 14.59 19.82
C THR A 548 -1.79 15.01 21.11
N LEU A 549 -1.10 14.84 22.25
CA LEU A 549 -1.56 15.45 23.51
C LEU A 549 -1.16 16.92 23.50
N CYS A 550 -2.11 17.83 23.31
CA CYS A 550 -1.87 19.27 23.34
C CYS A 550 -2.82 19.98 24.32
N SER A 551 -2.50 21.24 24.63
CA SER A 551 -3.35 22.07 25.48
C SER A 551 -4.50 22.68 24.67
N ARG A 552 -5.59 23.06 25.35
CA ARG A 552 -6.75 23.70 24.72
C ARG A 552 -6.39 24.97 23.96
N ILE A 553 -5.39 25.72 24.42
CA ILE A 553 -4.94 26.92 23.69
C ILE A 553 -4.26 26.57 22.37
N THR A 554 -3.46 25.50 22.33
CA THR A 554 -2.85 25.02 21.09
C THR A 554 -3.91 24.55 20.09
N GLU A 555 -4.96 23.84 20.56
CA GLU A 555 -6.09 23.43 19.71
C GLU A 555 -6.76 24.65 19.03
N LEU A 556 -7.04 25.70 19.83
CA LEU A 556 -7.68 26.92 19.34
C LEU A 556 -6.75 27.72 18.41
N GLN A 557 -5.46 27.81 18.74
CA GLN A 557 -4.47 28.49 17.91
C GLN A 557 -4.34 27.83 16.53
N GLU A 558 -4.15 26.51 16.49
CA GLU A 558 -4.02 25.76 15.25
C GLU A 558 -5.33 25.76 14.45
N GLY A 559 -6.49 25.69 15.12
CA GLY A 559 -7.78 25.80 14.44
C GLY A 559 -8.01 27.18 13.81
N LEU A 560 -7.56 28.27 14.44
CA LEU A 560 -7.60 29.61 13.83
C LEU A 560 -6.63 29.75 12.65
N LYS A 561 -5.40 29.20 12.76
CA LYS A 561 -4.44 29.17 11.63
C LYS A 561 -5.00 28.42 10.43
N LYS A 562 -5.73 27.33 10.67
CA LYS A 562 -6.44 26.55 9.66
C LYS A 562 -7.53 27.37 8.95
N ILE A 563 -8.33 28.13 9.70
CA ILE A 563 -9.34 29.04 9.11
C ILE A 563 -8.64 30.11 8.25
N PHE A 564 -7.54 30.68 8.75
CA PHE A 564 -6.76 31.67 8.03
C PHE A 564 -6.22 31.12 6.71
N SER A 565 -5.65 29.91 6.69
CA SER A 565 -5.08 29.30 5.47
C SER A 565 -6.11 28.97 4.38
N MET A 566 -7.38 28.81 4.75
CA MET A 566 -8.49 28.57 3.81
C MET A 566 -9.07 29.85 3.20
N THR A 567 -8.81 30.99 3.83
CA THR A 567 -9.44 32.27 3.45
C THR A 567 -9.09 32.73 2.02
N PRO A 568 -7.84 32.62 1.52
CA PRO A 568 -7.48 33.01 0.15
C PRO A 568 -8.21 32.25 -0.96
N TYR A 569 -8.88 31.15 -0.61
CA TYR A 569 -9.55 30.23 -1.53
C TYR A 569 -11.07 30.38 -1.53
N ASN A 570 -11.61 31.43 -0.90
CA ASN A 570 -13.05 31.71 -0.78
C ASN A 570 -13.86 30.57 -0.13
N ALA A 571 -13.20 29.67 0.62
CA ALA A 571 -13.86 28.60 1.34
C ALA A 571 -14.61 29.11 2.58
N ILE A 572 -14.14 30.21 3.16
CA ILE A 572 -14.78 30.91 4.29
C ILE A 572 -15.70 31.98 3.72
N THR A 573 -16.95 31.62 3.43
CA THR A 573 -17.98 32.59 3.01
C THR A 573 -18.53 33.37 4.20
N PHE A 574 -19.29 34.42 3.92
CA PHE A 574 -19.94 35.21 4.97
C PHE A 574 -20.89 34.35 5.83
N GLU A 575 -21.62 33.42 5.22
CA GLU A 575 -22.55 32.53 5.92
C GLU A 575 -21.81 31.60 6.88
N VAL A 576 -20.70 30.99 6.42
CA VAL A 576 -19.84 30.15 7.26
C VAL A 576 -19.27 30.97 8.42
N TRP A 577 -18.74 32.16 8.12
CA TRP A 577 -18.17 33.07 9.12
C TRP A 577 -19.20 33.47 10.18
N HIS A 578 -20.40 33.84 9.75
CA HIS A 578 -21.48 34.27 10.64
C HIS A 578 -21.95 33.16 11.59
N GLU A 579 -21.94 31.90 11.16
CA GLU A 579 -22.28 30.76 12.03
C GLU A 579 -21.13 30.35 12.95
N MET A 580 -19.91 30.29 12.42
CA MET A 580 -18.73 29.77 13.09
C MET A 580 -18.16 30.76 14.13
N MET A 581 -17.99 32.03 13.76
CA MET A 581 -17.21 33.00 14.54
C MET A 581 -17.78 33.29 15.95
N PRO A 582 -19.10 33.39 16.16
CA PRO A 582 -19.67 33.52 17.51
C PRO A 582 -19.22 32.41 18.46
N VAL A 583 -19.17 31.16 17.97
CA VAL A 583 -18.81 29.99 18.77
C VAL A 583 -17.32 30.03 19.12
N TRP A 584 -16.47 30.46 18.18
CA TRP A 584 -15.05 30.68 18.44
C TRP A 584 -14.81 31.77 19.48
N MET A 585 -15.52 32.90 19.40
CA MET A 585 -15.36 33.98 20.38
C MET A 585 -15.82 33.54 21.76
N ASP A 586 -16.93 32.80 21.86
CA ASP A 586 -17.36 32.20 23.12
C ASP A 586 -16.29 31.24 23.68
N ALA A 587 -15.77 30.31 22.87
CA ALA A 587 -14.75 29.36 23.30
C ALA A 587 -13.46 30.05 23.78
N ILE A 588 -13.00 31.10 23.09
CA ILE A 588 -11.81 31.86 23.51
C ILE A 588 -12.05 32.57 24.86
N CYS A 589 -13.25 33.10 25.09
CA CYS A 589 -13.59 33.76 26.35
C CYS A 589 -13.80 32.79 27.51
N THR A 590 -14.26 31.56 27.25
CA THR A 590 -14.61 30.58 28.29
C THR A 590 -13.49 29.60 28.61
N ASP A 591 -12.72 29.19 27.60
CA ASP A 591 -11.81 28.05 27.70
C ASP A 591 -10.36 28.46 27.95
N ILE A 592 -10.03 29.76 27.85
CA ILE A 592 -8.64 30.28 27.95
C ILE A 592 -8.51 31.26 29.09
N ASP A 593 -7.47 31.07 29.91
CA ASP A 593 -7.07 32.02 30.96
C ASP A 593 -6.47 33.30 30.37
N GLU A 594 -6.71 34.46 31.03
CA GLU A 594 -6.19 35.77 30.62
C GLU A 594 -4.67 35.80 30.33
N LYS A 595 -3.89 35.00 31.06
CA LYS A 595 -2.43 34.90 30.91
C LYS A 595 -1.98 34.27 29.59
N ASP A 596 -2.81 33.43 29.00
CA ASP A 596 -2.48 32.62 27.82
C ASP A 596 -3.02 33.24 26.52
N LEU A 597 -4.01 34.15 26.61
CA LEU A 597 -4.54 34.93 25.48
C LEU A 597 -3.48 35.54 24.53
N PRO A 598 -2.31 36.05 24.98
CA PRO A 598 -1.28 36.56 24.08
C PRO A 598 -0.82 35.56 23.00
N GLN A 599 -0.93 34.25 23.23
CA GLN A 599 -0.54 33.24 22.25
C GLN A 599 -1.46 33.19 21.03
N LEU A 600 -2.71 33.66 21.15
CA LEU A 600 -3.66 33.76 20.04
C LEU A 600 -3.57 35.09 19.28
N GLN A 601 -2.83 36.06 19.81
CA GLN A 601 -2.83 37.44 19.33
C GLN A 601 -2.47 37.55 17.86
N GLU A 602 -1.40 36.90 17.44
CA GLU A 602 -0.90 37.03 16.09
C GLU A 602 -1.95 36.61 15.04
N VAL A 603 -2.60 35.47 15.27
CA VAL A 603 -3.58 34.90 14.33
C VAL A 603 -4.87 35.70 14.33
N LEU A 604 -5.34 36.13 15.51
CA LEU A 604 -6.54 36.96 15.63
C LEU A 604 -6.35 38.34 15.00
N CYS A 605 -5.20 38.98 15.21
CA CYS A 605 -4.87 40.25 14.55
C CYS A 605 -4.90 40.11 13.03
N LYS A 606 -4.26 39.06 12.48
CA LYS A 606 -4.25 38.81 11.03
C LYS A 606 -5.64 38.54 10.45
N LEU A 607 -6.52 37.84 11.18
CA LEU A 607 -7.88 37.54 10.73
C LEU A 607 -8.79 38.77 10.73
N PHE A 608 -8.69 39.63 11.76
CA PHE A 608 -9.57 40.78 11.98
C PHE A 608 -8.96 42.13 11.57
N ASP A 609 -7.81 42.13 10.91
CA ASP A 609 -7.16 43.33 10.39
C ASP A 609 -8.09 44.10 9.42
N ILE A 610 -8.13 45.43 9.51
CA ILE A 610 -9.06 46.23 8.71
C ILE A 610 -8.55 46.41 7.27
N ASP A 611 -7.22 46.42 7.09
CA ASP A 611 -6.56 46.77 5.83
C ASP A 611 -6.01 45.53 5.10
N ILE A 612 -5.63 44.48 5.84
CA ILE A 612 -4.90 43.31 5.33
C ILE A 612 -5.69 42.00 5.54
N SER A 613 -6.90 42.04 6.13
CA SER A 613 -7.66 40.80 6.34
C SER A 613 -7.92 40.09 5.01
N PRO A 614 -7.59 38.79 4.91
CA PRO A 614 -7.75 38.05 3.66
C PRO A 614 -9.22 37.73 3.33
N LEU A 615 -10.17 38.06 4.23
CA LEU A 615 -11.58 37.68 4.10
C LEU A 615 -12.22 38.29 2.85
N PRO A 616 -13.03 37.52 2.08
CA PRO A 616 -13.56 37.96 0.80
C PRO A 616 -14.78 38.91 0.91
N PHE A 617 -14.99 39.54 2.07
CA PHE A 617 -16.15 40.40 2.35
C PHE A 617 -15.78 41.62 3.19
N SER A 618 -16.66 42.63 3.19
CA SER A 618 -16.39 43.93 3.81
C SER A 618 -16.24 43.84 5.34
N THR A 619 -15.52 44.80 5.93
CA THR A 619 -15.35 44.94 7.38
C THR A 619 -16.69 44.97 8.13
N GLN A 620 -17.73 45.55 7.54
CA GLN A 620 -19.08 45.55 8.11
C GLN A 620 -19.63 44.13 8.29
N LYS A 621 -19.45 43.27 7.29
CA LYS A 621 -19.86 41.86 7.33
C LYS A 621 -19.00 41.07 8.33
N THR A 622 -17.70 41.35 8.40
CA THR A 622 -16.80 40.68 9.35
C THR A 622 -17.25 40.81 10.80
N PHE A 623 -17.78 41.98 11.19
CA PHE A 623 -18.27 42.25 12.55
C PHE A 623 -19.80 42.15 12.71
N GLU A 624 -20.52 41.72 11.68
CA GLU A 624 -21.98 41.66 11.71
C GLU A 624 -22.50 40.74 12.83
N PHE A 625 -21.79 39.64 13.09
CA PHE A 625 -22.11 38.69 14.16
C PHE A 625 -22.04 39.32 15.57
N VAL A 626 -21.26 40.39 15.74
CA VAL A 626 -21.21 41.19 16.97
C VAL A 626 -22.33 42.23 16.94
N ALA A 627 -22.48 42.94 15.83
CA ALA A 627 -23.47 44.00 15.68
C ALA A 627 -24.92 43.51 15.87
N CYS A 628 -25.24 42.30 15.39
CA CYS A 628 -26.57 41.71 15.57
C CYS A 628 -26.89 41.42 17.04
N LYS A 629 -25.88 41.17 17.88
CA LYS A 629 -26.03 40.93 19.33
C LYS A 629 -26.34 42.19 20.12
N PHE A 630 -26.27 43.38 19.52
CA PHE A 630 -26.69 44.65 20.13
C PHE A 630 -28.07 45.14 19.65
N LYS A 631 -28.65 44.48 18.63
CA LYS A 631 -29.98 44.84 18.09
C LYS A 631 -31.06 43.99 18.77
N GLU A 632 -31.88 44.63 19.60
CA GLU A 632 -33.09 44.03 20.19
C GLU A 632 -32.85 42.75 21.01
N THR A 633 -31.66 42.61 21.61
CA THR A 633 -31.26 41.47 22.43
C THR A 633 -31.25 41.79 23.94
N PRO A 634 -31.35 40.77 24.82
CA PRO A 634 -31.21 40.96 26.27
C PRO A 634 -29.83 41.48 26.68
N ALA A 635 -29.76 42.22 27.80
CA ALA A 635 -28.51 42.78 28.33
C ALA A 635 -27.38 41.75 28.52
N LYS A 636 -27.71 40.52 28.96
CA LYS A 636 -26.73 39.42 29.08
C LYS A 636 -26.08 39.05 27.75
N THR A 637 -26.80 39.15 26.65
CA THR A 637 -26.29 38.86 25.30
C THR A 637 -25.39 39.99 24.81
N GLN A 638 -25.72 41.23 25.18
CA GLN A 638 -24.90 42.42 24.89
C GLN A 638 -23.60 42.40 25.69
N GLU A 639 -23.65 42.01 26.96
CA GLU A 639 -22.47 41.82 27.82
C GLU A 639 -21.50 40.79 27.24
N LYS A 640 -22.00 39.65 26.76
CA LYS A 640 -21.18 38.67 26.03
C LYS A 640 -20.52 39.25 24.78
N ALA A 641 -21.25 40.03 24.00
CA ALA A 641 -20.69 40.68 22.81
C ALA A 641 -19.62 41.73 23.17
N LEU A 642 -19.76 42.40 24.32
CA LEU A 642 -18.71 43.28 24.87
C LEU A 642 -17.48 42.48 25.32
N LEU A 643 -17.63 41.31 25.94
CA LEU A 643 -16.51 40.43 26.29
C LEU A 643 -15.73 39.98 25.03
N TRP A 644 -16.44 39.65 23.94
CA TRP A 644 -15.79 39.34 22.66
C TRP A 644 -14.97 40.52 22.13
N LEU A 645 -15.49 41.74 22.26
CA LEU A 645 -14.75 42.95 21.90
C LEU A 645 -13.59 43.24 22.87
N GLN A 646 -13.71 42.87 24.15
CA GLN A 646 -12.62 42.97 25.11
C GLN A 646 -11.48 41.99 24.81
N VAL A 647 -11.77 40.79 24.29
CA VAL A 647 -10.74 39.91 23.76
C VAL A 647 -9.97 40.60 22.62
N ARG A 648 -10.63 41.44 21.82
CA ARG A 648 -9.96 42.33 20.85
C ARG A 648 -9.23 43.51 21.53
N GLU A 649 -9.75 44.07 22.62
CA GLU A 649 -9.07 45.14 23.39
C GLU A 649 -7.84 44.66 24.16
N CYS A 650 -7.81 43.41 24.63
CA CYS A 650 -6.61 42.77 25.18
C CYS A 650 -5.49 42.62 24.12
N LEU A 651 -5.86 42.59 22.84
CA LEU A 651 -4.95 42.57 21.69
C LEU A 651 -4.55 43.98 21.20
N LEU A 652 -5.24 45.04 21.64
CA LEU A 652 -5.05 46.43 21.22
C LEU A 652 -3.79 47.11 21.81
N LYS A 653 -3.03 46.46 22.70
CA LYS A 653 -1.70 46.98 23.10
C LYS A 653 -0.71 47.10 21.92
N VAL A 654 -1.02 46.52 20.76
CA VAL A 654 -0.22 46.66 19.52
C VAL A 654 -0.79 47.70 18.53
N CYS A 655 -2.04 48.17 18.71
CA CYS A 655 -2.68 49.12 17.78
C CYS A 655 -2.95 50.53 18.36
N PHE A 656 -2.63 50.82 19.63
CA PHE A 656 -2.62 52.19 20.15
C PHE A 656 -1.38 52.98 19.68
N THR A 657 -1.25 53.10 18.36
CA THR A 657 -0.80 54.34 17.71
C THR A 657 -1.93 54.77 16.77
N LEU A 658 -3.06 55.14 17.37
CA LEU A 658 -4.05 56.05 16.80
C LEU A 658 -3.88 57.40 17.47
#